data_AF-A0A367Q678-F1
#
_entry.id   AF-A0A367Q678-F1
#
_cell.length_a   1.000
_cell.length_b   1.000
_cell.length_c   1.000
_cell.angle_alpha   90.00
_cell.angle_beta   90.00
_cell.angle_gamma   90.00
#
_symmetry.space_group_name_H-M   'P 1'
#
loop_
_entity.id
_entity.type
_entity.pdbx_description
1 polymer ?
#
loop_
_entity_poly.entity_id
_entity_poly.type
_entity_poly.pdbx_seq_one_letter_code
_entity_poly.pdbx_strand_id
1 'polypeptide(L)'
;MTHVRVYQNAVSDDLELQAGLKSINPKFGDFVTRVASEAWGLPLIDQKTKALIAIAVDVANQNHKGPGNPFTAHVDMALKQGATQEEIAEVLLFMCTYAGFNKVAGCFGKLKEFFEQNNHEPRRAAMKAATKKADYAIRDRNGKVAFYVLLWKRKGISSELFDEYWRNVHGPLCARLPGQHQYWQFHLDRDHKGSLWPDVPGIDYICDREDLFDGIAELTFESESDRQDFFQSSDLLMADEHNLFSKAIGYNTGFGNSITLIDGIPIGEPNGKLDALKFHVLLKKADGVSVADFRQHLTANFAPAIVETDAVLKLRLHLFDEIDNSRPDAAGVSHSEPLDKQYQAAFEIAFANPLEMEAFFASLEYAAAFKDLAKYVKQILPLQERSAYTFVYDSKLTLAGQCSSKVADLIVKVGATNQLKPDIVSLMNGKQVVKSGLGHYLQGVQHLGVTVQDMTQSLEFYTEVLGGVVVVAENNLTGDGMQNTLFQKEELDALAQGVDPKNSDIPSLRDAKEALDIKFISFGNTCVELIYFRDASTQNPHNSSVDRIPSHIGHVNAMHLSFHVKDDVDLNLFAQTLEEECQKRGMKNVVCNRVIRVKSEEERRKVALKYNSNKFWHEPDSSDVEQPEEDFGDLEGWALFYCKGPNGEQLEFNQATRTVKGHFAKAQEEYGMLNNASFTVLEPKSSQQSERVYATFSSPVNASWSTVWNVLLDKIENPRRYNPEAQDYKILERHGNSLLREMKVLNITVEEKITWNEQTGEIKHTLVNNPLFIGQAINAVIRPASNNSHEPVVVSYTLDWEAYNEEGRKMAQTIQASITQAVKQAVLNTKTVAEQQSNGSHTNSQITGAIANGSKPTAEKFPGTTTDLVKCLFSRGEAFDSEGFITFFTDTPVYQFGNFDVCLDKAAIKKSADAFFSQISAVYHEIKMMWEIADVVFVEMDVTYWRKDGSVITLPCCDIFRVEGDKFSELRIFMDVNPVFNPSIPVPDSASVFTISEGKRLATPNTMRLHFAEHPEAQERVKNGFAPKWSITGPKWPVDSPSADEKSAAQLKAVGELAQAVTAQDWEKVKSYLTDDIFYKVGSGEVVYGPQAVVDFFARTFRTTAIFYSHDVRKVWQEPDIITIEMDAKYEMVHSKKHVTIACCDVYRMRGNKVSEWRVYADMSPWQS
;
A
#
# COMPACT_ATOMS: atom_id res chain seq x y z
N MET A 1 1.28 0.92 33.42
CA MET A 1 -0.04 1.47 33.07
C MET A 1 -0.75 0.43 32.22
N THR A 2 -1.80 -0.18 32.75
CA THR A 2 -2.65 -1.13 32.03
C THR A 2 -3.40 -0.40 30.93
N HIS A 3 -3.38 -0.92 29.70
CA HIS A 3 -4.27 -0.44 28.64
C HIS A 3 -5.71 -0.73 29.06
N VAL A 4 -6.35 0.25 29.69
CA VAL A 4 -7.80 0.26 29.85
C VAL A 4 -8.36 0.40 28.45
N ARG A 5 -9.11 -0.59 27.99
CA ARG A 5 -9.86 -0.51 26.72
C ARG A 5 -10.81 0.68 26.83
N VAL A 6 -10.48 1.78 26.17
CA VAL A 6 -11.38 2.93 26.01
C VAL A 6 -12.46 2.49 25.01
N TYR A 7 -13.68 2.32 25.48
CA TYR A 7 -14.80 1.96 24.61
C TYR A 7 -15.15 3.13 23.70
N GLN A 8 -15.39 2.89 22.41
CA GLN A 8 -15.85 3.96 21.50
C GLN A 8 -17.21 4.52 21.95
N ASN A 9 -18.05 3.66 22.51
CA ASN A 9 -19.28 4.01 23.21
C ASN A 9 -19.31 3.33 24.58
N ALA A 10 -19.34 4.13 25.66
CA ALA A 10 -19.29 3.62 27.04
C ALA A 10 -20.47 2.72 27.44
N VAL A 11 -21.53 2.65 26.61
CA VAL A 11 -22.75 1.89 26.87
C VAL A 11 -22.89 0.69 25.92
N SER A 12 -22.83 0.88 24.60
CA SER A 12 -23.04 -0.21 23.63
C SER A 12 -21.89 -1.20 23.55
N ASP A 13 -20.69 -0.80 23.99
CA ASP A 13 -19.49 -1.63 23.85
C ASP A 13 -19.11 -2.31 25.19
N ASP A 14 -19.72 -1.90 26.31
CA ASP A 14 -19.57 -2.54 27.62
C ASP A 14 -20.66 -3.62 27.80
N LEU A 15 -20.33 -4.85 27.41
CA LEU A 15 -21.23 -6.02 27.54
C LEU A 15 -21.54 -6.36 29.00
N GLU A 16 -20.65 -6.03 29.94
CA GLU A 16 -20.85 -6.29 31.37
C GLU A 16 -21.87 -5.32 31.95
N LEU A 17 -21.79 -4.03 31.58
CA LEU A 17 -22.78 -3.02 31.91
C LEU A 17 -24.16 -3.41 31.35
N GLN A 18 -24.23 -3.86 30.09
CA GLN A 18 -25.48 -4.31 29.48
C GLN A 18 -26.09 -5.53 30.20
N ALA A 19 -25.25 -6.51 30.55
CA ALA A 19 -25.70 -7.66 31.32
C ALA A 19 -26.20 -7.26 32.72
N GLY A 20 -25.49 -6.34 33.39
CA GLY A 20 -25.89 -5.78 34.68
C GLY A 20 -27.24 -5.08 34.63
N LEU A 21 -27.47 -4.22 33.64
CA LEU A 21 -28.75 -3.53 33.45
C LEU A 21 -29.90 -4.51 33.13
N LYS A 22 -29.66 -5.53 32.30
CA LYS A 22 -30.66 -6.58 32.01
C LYS A 22 -30.97 -7.45 33.23
N SER A 23 -30.00 -7.66 34.12
CA SER A 23 -30.20 -8.43 35.35
C SER A 23 -31.14 -7.74 36.35
N ILE A 24 -31.20 -6.40 36.31
CA ILE A 24 -32.15 -5.61 37.11
C ILE A 24 -33.56 -5.84 36.58
N ASN A 25 -33.76 -5.63 35.28
CA ASN A 25 -34.98 -6.00 34.56
C ASN A 25 -34.70 -6.05 33.04
N PRO A 26 -35.03 -7.14 32.33
CA PRO A 26 -34.67 -7.27 30.91
C PRO A 26 -35.21 -6.16 30.00
N LYS A 27 -36.46 -5.71 30.22
CA LYS A 27 -37.05 -4.61 29.41
C LYS A 27 -36.41 -3.27 29.72
N PHE A 28 -36.09 -3.02 30.99
CA PHE A 28 -35.38 -1.82 31.40
C PHE A 28 -33.96 -1.80 30.85
N GLY A 29 -33.23 -2.92 30.95
CA GLY A 29 -31.88 -3.04 30.40
C GLY A 29 -31.84 -2.83 28.89
N ASP A 30 -32.73 -3.48 28.14
CA ASP A 30 -32.83 -3.26 26.69
C ASP A 30 -33.20 -1.81 26.33
N PHE A 31 -34.10 -1.19 27.10
CA PHE A 31 -34.50 0.20 26.88
C PHE A 31 -33.36 1.20 27.16
N VAL A 32 -32.68 1.06 28.31
CA VAL A 32 -31.56 1.92 28.70
C VAL A 32 -30.39 1.76 27.75
N THR A 33 -30.01 0.53 27.39
CA THR A 33 -28.91 0.30 26.44
C THR A 33 -29.21 1.01 25.11
N ARG A 34 -30.42 0.87 24.55
CA ARG A 34 -30.74 1.49 23.26
C ARG A 34 -30.72 3.02 23.31
N VAL A 35 -31.37 3.63 24.31
CA VAL A 35 -31.49 5.09 24.41
C VAL A 35 -30.18 5.74 24.84
N ALA A 36 -29.47 5.15 25.81
CA ALA A 36 -28.21 5.70 26.27
C ALA A 36 -27.09 5.51 25.23
N SER A 37 -27.10 4.43 24.44
CA SER A 37 -26.11 4.27 23.36
C SER A 37 -26.19 5.40 22.32
N GLU A 38 -27.39 5.90 22.01
CA GLU A 38 -27.58 7.02 21.09
C GLU A 38 -27.01 8.33 21.66
N ALA A 39 -27.37 8.68 22.90
CA ALA A 39 -26.89 9.90 23.56
C ALA A 39 -25.38 9.88 23.82
N TRP A 40 -24.84 8.74 24.25
CA TRP A 40 -23.40 8.56 24.47
C TRP A 40 -22.62 8.44 23.15
N GLY A 41 -23.28 8.12 22.03
CA GLY A 41 -22.68 8.03 20.70
C GLY A 41 -22.48 9.36 19.97
N LEU A 42 -22.99 10.49 20.48
CA LEU A 42 -22.81 11.80 19.83
C LEU A 42 -21.33 12.26 19.83
N PRO A 43 -20.79 12.80 18.73
CA PRO A 43 -19.34 12.85 18.51
C PRO A 43 -18.60 14.02 19.19
N LEU A 44 -19.31 15.05 19.66
CA LEU A 44 -18.68 16.32 20.07
C LEU A 44 -18.02 16.30 21.46
N ILE A 45 -18.46 15.41 22.36
CA ILE A 45 -17.90 15.27 23.71
C ILE A 45 -17.41 13.83 23.86
N ASP A 46 -16.17 13.64 24.28
CA ASP A 46 -15.57 12.31 24.45
C ASP A 46 -16.21 11.52 25.61
N GLN A 47 -16.02 10.20 25.61
CA GLN A 47 -16.67 9.28 26.56
C GLN A 47 -16.22 9.52 28.01
N LYS A 48 -14.95 9.84 28.23
CA LYS A 48 -14.40 10.13 29.56
C LYS A 48 -15.04 11.40 30.12
N THR A 49 -15.12 12.46 29.32
CA THR A 49 -15.79 13.70 29.70
C THR A 49 -17.28 13.49 29.98
N LYS A 50 -18.00 12.71 29.16
CA LYS A 50 -19.41 12.36 29.41
C LYS A 50 -19.59 11.61 30.74
N ALA A 51 -18.70 10.68 31.08
CA ALA A 51 -18.74 9.95 32.33
C ALA A 51 -18.47 10.85 33.56
N LEU A 52 -17.53 11.78 33.45
CA LEU A 52 -17.27 12.77 34.51
C LEU A 52 -18.46 13.72 34.70
N ILE A 53 -19.13 14.13 33.61
CA ILE A 53 -20.38 14.90 33.66
C ILE A 53 -21.49 14.09 34.36
N ALA A 54 -21.64 12.80 34.04
CA ALA A 54 -22.62 11.93 34.68
C ALA A 54 -22.38 11.81 36.20
N ILE A 55 -21.12 11.69 36.64
CA ILE A 55 -20.73 11.72 38.06
C ILE A 55 -21.15 13.05 38.70
N ALA A 56 -20.87 14.19 38.05
CA ALA A 56 -21.28 15.50 38.55
C ALA A 56 -22.81 15.62 38.69
N VAL A 57 -23.56 15.08 37.73
CA VAL A 57 -25.03 15.02 37.76
C VAL A 57 -25.53 14.16 38.93
N ASP A 58 -24.91 13.01 39.20
CA ASP A 58 -25.28 12.15 40.33
C ASP A 58 -25.02 12.80 41.68
N VAL A 59 -23.91 13.54 41.80
CA VAL A 59 -23.57 14.32 43.00
C VAL A 59 -24.61 15.42 43.22
N ALA A 60 -24.98 16.15 42.16
CA ALA A 60 -26.00 17.19 42.24
C ALA A 60 -27.37 16.65 42.70
N ASN A 61 -27.72 15.45 42.22
CA ASN A 61 -29.00 14.79 42.49
C ASN A 61 -29.02 13.90 43.75
N GLN A 62 -27.90 13.77 44.47
CA GLN A 62 -27.76 12.86 45.63
C GLN A 62 -28.09 11.39 45.34
N ASN A 63 -27.84 10.95 44.11
CA ASN A 63 -27.96 9.55 43.74
C ASN A 63 -26.77 8.79 44.30
N HIS A 64 -26.68 8.57 45.61
CA HIS A 64 -25.60 7.76 46.22
C HIS A 64 -26.10 6.83 47.34
N LYS A 65 -27.41 6.63 47.47
CA LYS A 65 -28.06 5.84 48.53
C LYS A 65 -28.94 4.74 47.92
N GLY A 66 -28.89 3.53 48.50
CA GLY A 66 -29.73 2.38 48.13
C GLY A 66 -29.12 1.41 47.09
N PRO A 67 -29.66 0.19 46.96
CA PRO A 67 -29.27 -0.76 45.92
C PRO A 67 -29.78 -0.28 44.54
N GLY A 68 -28.89 -0.23 43.54
CA GLY A 68 -29.19 0.33 42.20
C GLY A 68 -28.71 1.78 41.98
N ASN A 69 -27.80 2.26 42.82
CA ASN A 69 -27.21 3.58 42.76
C ASN A 69 -26.38 3.81 41.46
N PRO A 70 -26.68 4.83 40.63
CA PRO A 70 -25.95 5.12 39.40
C PRO A 70 -24.53 5.69 39.65
N PHE A 71 -24.27 6.32 40.80
CA PHE A 71 -22.98 6.97 41.07
C PHE A 71 -21.81 6.01 40.98
N THR A 72 -21.92 4.82 41.58
CA THR A 72 -20.86 3.81 41.50
C THR A 72 -20.72 3.20 40.11
N ALA A 73 -21.81 3.14 39.34
CA ALA A 73 -21.77 2.69 37.95
C ALA A 73 -21.08 3.72 37.04
N HIS A 74 -21.38 5.01 37.19
CA HIS A 74 -20.71 6.06 36.43
C HIS A 74 -19.24 6.25 36.85
N VAL A 75 -18.89 5.99 38.11
CA VAL A 75 -17.48 5.89 38.55
C VAL A 75 -16.76 4.74 37.84
N ASP A 76 -17.34 3.55 37.78
CA ASP A 76 -16.78 2.41 37.03
C ASP A 76 -16.64 2.73 35.54
N MET A 77 -17.65 3.34 34.93
CA MET A 77 -17.62 3.78 33.53
C MET A 77 -16.53 4.82 33.28
N ALA A 78 -16.34 5.80 34.17
CA ALA A 78 -15.29 6.81 34.04
C ALA A 78 -13.90 6.16 34.11
N LEU A 79 -13.68 5.23 35.03
CA LEU A 79 -12.42 4.49 35.15
C LEU A 79 -12.14 3.65 33.88
N LYS A 80 -13.16 2.96 33.35
CA LYS A 80 -13.09 2.22 32.08
C LYS A 80 -12.82 3.11 30.85
N GLN A 81 -13.13 4.40 30.93
CA GLN A 81 -12.81 5.38 29.89
C GLN A 81 -11.48 6.11 30.14
N GLY A 82 -10.67 5.65 31.09
CA GLY A 82 -9.35 6.22 31.37
C GLY A 82 -9.38 7.46 32.25
N ALA A 83 -10.46 7.70 33.01
CA ALA A 83 -10.40 8.64 34.14
C ALA A 83 -9.60 8.04 35.29
N THR A 84 -8.79 8.85 35.97
CA THR A 84 -8.05 8.43 37.17
C THR A 84 -8.87 8.67 38.44
N GLN A 85 -8.46 8.02 39.53
CA GLN A 85 -9.08 8.25 40.84
C GLN A 85 -8.90 9.72 41.26
N GLU A 86 -7.77 10.34 40.92
CA GLU A 86 -7.47 11.75 41.19
C GLU A 86 -8.38 12.68 40.39
N GLU A 87 -8.63 12.41 39.11
CA GLU A 87 -9.56 13.21 38.29
C GLU A 87 -11.00 13.12 38.82
N ILE A 88 -11.44 11.94 39.25
CA ILE A 88 -12.76 11.77 39.86
C ILE A 88 -12.82 12.51 41.21
N ALA A 89 -11.77 12.44 42.02
CA ALA A 89 -11.67 13.17 43.27
C ALA A 89 -11.67 14.69 43.05
N GLU A 90 -10.99 15.18 42.01
CA GLU A 90 -10.99 16.59 41.63
C GLU A 90 -12.38 17.06 41.20
N VAL A 91 -13.10 16.28 40.39
CA VAL A 91 -14.50 16.58 40.03
C VAL A 91 -15.38 16.63 41.28
N LEU A 92 -15.23 15.71 42.23
CA LEU A 92 -15.96 15.77 43.50
C LEU A 92 -15.62 17.03 44.31
N LEU A 93 -14.34 17.38 44.43
CA LEU A 93 -13.90 18.62 45.10
C LEU A 93 -14.47 19.87 44.41
N PHE A 94 -14.46 19.90 43.08
CA PHE A 94 -15.05 20.98 42.30
C PHE A 94 -16.56 21.09 42.58
N MET A 95 -17.26 19.96 42.60
CA MET A 95 -18.68 19.90 42.92
C MET A 95 -19.03 20.33 44.36
N CYS A 96 -18.06 20.42 45.29
CA CYS A 96 -18.32 21.02 46.61
C CYS A 96 -18.83 22.44 46.50
N THR A 97 -18.31 23.20 45.52
CA THR A 97 -18.65 24.61 45.33
C THR A 97 -20.04 24.80 44.72
N TYR A 98 -20.49 23.89 43.85
CA TYR A 98 -21.75 24.03 43.10
C TYR A 98 -22.90 23.15 43.62
N ALA A 99 -22.62 21.97 44.18
CA ALA A 99 -23.62 21.05 44.71
C ALA A 99 -23.70 21.05 46.25
N GLY A 100 -22.69 21.63 46.92
CA GLY A 100 -22.63 21.81 48.37
C GLY A 100 -21.88 20.71 49.11
N PHE A 101 -21.07 21.11 50.10
CA PHE A 101 -20.16 20.26 50.89
C PHE A 101 -20.80 18.97 51.44
N ASN A 102 -22.01 19.06 51.99
CA ASN A 102 -22.69 17.91 52.59
C ASN A 102 -23.13 16.86 51.55
N LYS A 103 -23.39 17.26 50.29
CA LYS A 103 -23.73 16.31 49.22
C LYS A 103 -22.49 15.52 48.79
N VAL A 104 -21.35 16.20 48.67
CA VAL A 104 -20.10 15.61 48.21
C VAL A 104 -19.47 14.70 49.27
N ALA A 105 -19.58 15.02 50.56
CA ALA A 105 -19.04 14.20 51.64
C ALA A 105 -19.54 12.75 51.59
N GLY A 106 -20.82 12.55 51.28
CA GLY A 106 -21.41 11.21 51.09
C GLY A 106 -20.87 10.48 49.86
N CYS A 107 -20.58 11.20 48.78
CA CYS A 107 -19.96 10.67 47.56
C CYS A 107 -18.50 10.24 47.81
N PHE A 108 -17.71 10.98 48.58
CA PHE A 108 -16.38 10.53 49.01
C PHE A 108 -16.43 9.26 49.86
N GLY A 109 -17.41 9.15 50.77
CA GLY A 109 -17.66 7.93 51.52
C GLY A 109 -17.97 6.74 50.61
N LYS A 110 -18.83 6.93 49.60
CA LYS A 110 -19.16 5.89 48.62
C LYS A 110 -18.03 5.54 47.67
N LEU A 111 -17.23 6.52 47.26
CA LEU A 111 -16.02 6.29 46.46
C LEU A 111 -15.02 5.45 47.26
N LYS A 112 -14.85 5.76 48.55
CA LYS A 112 -14.03 4.97 49.47
C LYS A 112 -14.56 3.55 49.63
N GLU A 113 -15.86 3.37 49.88
CA GLU A 113 -16.50 2.04 49.95
C GLU A 113 -16.36 1.26 48.64
N PHE A 114 -16.49 1.92 47.48
CA PHE A 114 -16.30 1.29 46.17
C PHE A 114 -14.88 0.73 46.02
N PHE A 115 -13.86 1.50 46.42
CA PHE A 115 -12.48 1.02 46.41
C PHE A 115 -12.17 0.00 47.53
N GLU A 116 -12.82 0.09 48.70
CA GLU A 116 -12.66 -0.83 49.84
C GLU A 116 -13.34 -2.19 49.63
N GLN A 117 -14.56 -2.22 49.09
CA GLN A 117 -15.28 -3.46 48.71
C GLN A 117 -14.57 -4.16 47.55
N ASN A 118 -13.97 -3.38 46.67
CA ASN A 118 -12.98 -3.84 45.71
C ASN A 118 -11.59 -4.06 46.33
N ASN A 119 -11.37 -4.16 47.65
CA ASN A 119 -10.02 -4.37 48.21
C ASN A 119 -9.87 -5.43 49.33
N HIS A 120 -10.94 -6.09 49.82
CA HIS A 120 -10.79 -6.97 51.01
C HIS A 120 -11.14 -8.46 50.84
N GLU A 121 -10.15 -9.29 51.21
CA GLU A 121 -10.14 -10.72 51.58
C GLU A 121 -9.97 -11.80 50.48
N PRO A 122 -10.87 -12.04 49.50
CA PRO A 122 -10.50 -12.88 48.35
C PRO A 122 -9.41 -12.20 47.51
N ARG A 123 -9.33 -10.86 47.59
CA ARG A 123 -8.32 -10.02 46.96
C ARG A 123 -6.96 -9.99 47.66
N ARG A 124 -6.67 -10.63 48.80
CA ARG A 124 -5.24 -10.79 49.19
C ARG A 124 -4.57 -11.99 48.53
N ALA A 125 -5.33 -13.06 48.32
CA ALA A 125 -4.93 -14.18 47.46
C ALA A 125 -5.09 -13.82 45.97
N ALA A 126 -6.15 -13.08 45.62
CA ALA A 126 -6.39 -12.61 44.27
C ALA A 126 -5.67 -11.29 43.93
N MET A 127 -5.13 -10.47 44.83
CA MET A 127 -4.17 -9.39 44.51
C MET A 127 -2.77 -9.98 44.38
N LYS A 128 -2.41 -11.04 45.12
CA LYS A 128 -1.25 -11.85 44.70
C LYS A 128 -1.43 -12.45 43.30
N ALA A 129 -2.67 -12.66 42.84
CA ALA A 129 -2.98 -13.14 41.49
C ALA A 129 -3.35 -12.04 40.45
N ALA A 130 -3.75 -10.84 40.88
CA ALA A 130 -4.27 -9.74 40.04
C ALA A 130 -3.38 -8.50 40.06
N THR A 131 -2.34 -8.49 40.90
CA THR A 131 -1.14 -7.63 40.70
C THR A 131 -0.13 -8.32 39.78
N LYS A 132 -0.36 -9.60 39.42
CA LYS A 132 0.32 -10.17 38.26
C LYS A 132 -0.13 -9.37 37.05
N LYS A 133 0.80 -8.58 36.49
CA LYS A 133 0.71 -8.14 35.10
C LYS A 133 0.18 -9.31 34.27
N ALA A 134 -0.75 -9.05 33.36
CA ALA A 134 -1.26 -10.10 32.48
C ALA A 134 -0.07 -10.86 31.91
N ASP A 135 0.05 -12.13 32.31
CA ASP A 135 1.23 -12.94 32.03
C ASP A 135 0.98 -13.68 30.72
N TYR A 136 1.42 -13.06 29.64
CA TYR A 136 1.36 -13.59 28.29
C TYR A 136 2.45 -14.63 28.02
N ALA A 137 3.23 -15.07 29.02
CA ALA A 137 4.30 -16.05 28.80
C ALA A 137 3.78 -17.35 28.18
N ILE A 138 2.53 -17.73 28.45
CA ILE A 138 1.89 -18.90 27.83
C ILE A 138 1.90 -18.81 26.30
N ARG A 139 1.84 -17.60 25.72
CA ARG A 139 1.85 -17.39 24.26
C ARG A 139 3.10 -17.97 23.60
N ASP A 140 4.25 -17.88 24.27
CA ASP A 140 5.56 -18.23 23.73
C ASP A 140 5.95 -19.68 24.08
N ARG A 141 5.23 -20.32 25.02
CA ARG A 141 5.59 -21.65 25.54
C ARG A 141 5.33 -22.79 24.56
N ASN A 142 4.64 -22.53 23.45
CA ASN A 142 4.43 -23.53 22.41
C ASN A 142 5.70 -23.77 21.59
N GLY A 143 6.57 -22.77 21.44
CA GLY A 143 7.93 -22.95 20.92
C GLY A 143 8.79 -23.76 21.91
N LYS A 144 8.94 -25.07 21.68
CA LYS A 144 9.65 -26.00 22.57
C LYS A 144 11.16 -26.01 22.39
N VAL A 145 11.61 -25.64 21.20
CA VAL A 145 13.03 -25.50 20.84
C VAL A 145 13.23 -24.20 20.08
N ALA A 146 14.43 -23.63 20.18
CA ALA A 146 14.81 -22.38 19.53
C ALA A 146 16.09 -22.54 18.70
N PHE A 147 16.17 -21.75 17.64
CA PHE A 147 17.39 -21.46 16.90
C PHE A 147 17.66 -19.95 17.03
N TYR A 148 18.71 -19.62 17.76
CA TYR A 148 19.06 -18.27 18.18
C TYR A 148 20.35 -17.85 17.49
N VAL A 149 20.27 -16.91 16.56
CA VAL A 149 21.37 -16.58 15.65
C VAL A 149 21.90 -15.18 15.92
N LEU A 150 23.17 -15.09 16.29
CA LEU A 150 23.89 -13.82 16.43
C LEU A 150 24.39 -13.37 15.05
N LEU A 151 24.14 -12.13 14.67
CA LEU A 151 24.36 -11.65 13.31
C LEU A 151 25.28 -10.43 13.28
N TRP A 152 26.38 -10.56 12.54
CA TRP A 152 27.30 -9.47 12.27
C TRP A 152 27.05 -8.96 10.87
N LYS A 153 26.74 -7.67 10.79
CA LYS A 153 26.64 -6.92 9.55
C LYS A 153 27.90 -7.06 8.71
N ARG A 154 27.71 -7.27 7.41
CA ARG A 154 28.76 -7.32 6.40
C ARG A 154 29.62 -6.07 6.46
N LYS A 155 30.94 -6.27 6.40
CA LYS A 155 31.89 -5.15 6.31
C LYS A 155 31.63 -4.36 5.02
N GLY A 156 31.44 -3.04 5.14
CA GLY A 156 31.25 -2.14 4.01
C GLY A 156 29.82 -1.65 3.77
N ILE A 157 28.82 -2.16 4.49
CA ILE A 157 27.44 -1.63 4.44
C ILE A 157 27.10 -0.79 5.69
N SER A 158 26.25 0.23 5.53
CA SER A 158 25.78 1.06 6.65
C SER A 158 24.84 0.27 7.56
N SER A 159 24.68 0.73 8.81
CA SER A 159 23.78 0.07 9.76
C SER A 159 22.32 0.27 9.36
N GLU A 160 21.99 1.39 8.72
CA GLU A 160 20.67 1.65 8.16
C GLU A 160 20.36 0.69 7.01
N LEU A 161 21.30 0.51 6.07
CA LEU A 161 21.11 -0.43 4.96
C LEU A 161 21.00 -1.87 5.48
N PHE A 162 21.80 -2.23 6.48
CA PHE A 162 21.67 -3.51 7.17
C PHE A 162 20.27 -3.68 7.77
N ASP A 163 19.82 -2.71 8.57
CA ASP A 163 18.52 -2.75 9.21
C ASP A 163 17.39 -2.84 8.18
N GLU A 164 17.48 -2.09 7.08
CA GLU A 164 16.46 -2.02 6.03
C GLU A 164 16.41 -3.30 5.20
N TYR A 165 17.55 -3.80 4.75
CA TYR A 165 17.62 -5.03 3.97
C TYR A 165 17.20 -6.23 4.82
N TRP A 166 17.66 -6.30 6.08
CA TRP A 166 17.32 -7.41 6.97
C TRP A 166 15.82 -7.52 7.22
N ARG A 167 15.16 -6.42 7.60
CA ARG A 167 13.73 -6.46 7.93
C ARG A 167 12.79 -6.42 6.72
N ASN A 168 13.25 -5.93 5.56
CA ASN A 168 12.39 -5.78 4.39
C ASN A 168 12.64 -6.79 3.26
N VAL A 169 13.82 -7.40 3.19
CA VAL A 169 14.19 -8.33 2.12
C VAL A 169 14.48 -9.72 2.69
N HIS A 170 15.45 -9.82 3.58
CA HIS A 170 15.90 -11.10 4.15
C HIS A 170 14.86 -11.72 5.10
N GLY A 171 14.18 -10.90 5.90
CA GLY A 171 13.15 -11.33 6.86
C GLY A 171 11.97 -12.04 6.20
N PRO A 172 11.29 -11.42 5.21
CA PRO A 172 10.23 -12.09 4.45
C PRO A 172 10.69 -13.36 3.71
N LEU A 173 11.95 -13.42 3.26
CA LEU A 173 12.52 -14.64 2.68
C LEU A 173 12.60 -15.76 3.73
N CYS A 174 13.19 -15.49 4.90
CA CYS A 174 13.28 -16.44 6.01
C CYS A 174 11.89 -16.91 6.48
N ALA A 175 10.93 -15.99 6.62
CA ALA A 175 9.59 -16.27 7.11
C ALA A 175 8.80 -17.28 6.26
N ARG A 176 9.13 -17.41 4.96
CA ARG A 176 8.47 -18.34 4.03
C ARG A 176 8.99 -19.77 4.12
N LEU A 177 10.07 -20.01 4.87
CA LEU A 177 10.60 -21.35 5.11
C LEU A 177 9.68 -22.14 6.06
N PRO A 178 9.55 -23.46 5.89
CA PRO A 178 8.62 -24.28 6.68
C PRO A 178 9.08 -24.47 8.14
N GLY A 179 8.17 -24.97 8.98
CA GLY A 179 8.46 -25.45 10.35
C GLY A 179 8.45 -24.38 11.45
N GLN A 180 8.61 -23.12 11.12
CA GLN A 180 8.69 -22.03 12.12
C GLN A 180 7.36 -21.86 12.88
N HIS A 181 7.44 -21.83 14.21
CA HIS A 181 6.33 -21.43 15.08
C HIS A 181 6.33 -19.91 15.31
N GLN A 182 7.50 -19.34 15.59
CA GLN A 182 7.71 -17.90 15.74
C GLN A 182 9.06 -17.50 15.13
N TYR A 183 9.12 -16.30 14.54
CA TYR A 183 10.36 -15.72 14.01
C TYR A 183 10.42 -14.21 14.30
N TRP A 184 11.41 -13.81 15.10
CA TRP A 184 11.73 -12.43 15.44
C TRP A 184 13.10 -12.01 14.93
N GLN A 185 13.19 -10.75 14.52
CA GLN A 185 14.45 -10.02 14.36
C GLN A 185 14.56 -8.98 15.46
N PHE A 186 15.64 -9.03 16.24
CA PHE A 186 15.97 -8.04 17.25
C PHE A 186 17.17 -7.23 16.78
N HIS A 187 16.97 -5.94 16.57
CA HIS A 187 18.03 -5.01 16.15
C HIS A 187 18.64 -4.40 17.40
N LEU A 188 19.95 -4.54 17.56
CA LEU A 188 20.65 -4.18 18.78
C LEU A 188 21.42 -2.86 18.64
N ASP A 189 21.69 -2.23 19.78
CA ASP A 189 22.60 -1.09 19.88
C ASP A 189 24.05 -1.58 20.11
N ARG A 190 24.97 -1.21 19.20
CA ARG A 190 26.39 -1.57 19.27
C ARG A 190 27.23 -0.61 20.10
N ASP A 191 26.70 0.56 20.45
CA ASP A 191 27.46 1.59 21.15
C ASP A 191 27.64 1.30 22.65
N HIS A 192 27.29 0.09 23.10
CA HIS A 192 27.57 -0.40 24.44
C HIS A 192 27.22 0.63 25.52
N LYS A 193 25.97 1.10 25.52
CA LYS A 193 25.38 1.76 26.69
C LYS A 193 25.16 0.78 27.85
N GLY A 194 26.09 -0.17 28.04
CA GLY A 194 26.20 -1.02 29.22
C GLY A 194 26.44 -0.23 30.51
N SER A 195 26.63 1.09 30.43
CA SER A 195 26.67 1.99 31.59
C SER A 195 25.40 1.96 32.46
N LEU A 196 24.30 1.37 31.97
CA LEU A 196 23.07 1.19 32.73
C LEU A 196 23.01 -0.15 33.48
N TRP A 197 23.84 -1.14 33.13
CA TRP A 197 23.84 -2.43 33.80
C TRP A 197 24.87 -2.44 34.95
N PRO A 198 24.53 -2.86 36.18
CA PRO A 198 25.47 -2.84 37.29
C PRO A 198 26.57 -3.91 37.14
N ASP A 199 27.82 -3.52 37.35
CA ASP A 199 28.95 -4.45 37.40
C ASP A 199 28.91 -5.31 38.65
N VAL A 200 29.03 -6.63 38.47
CA VAL A 200 29.15 -7.60 39.57
C VAL A 200 30.61 -8.02 39.73
N PRO A 201 31.20 -7.90 40.95
CA PRO A 201 32.58 -8.32 41.18
C PRO A 201 32.84 -9.77 40.76
N GLY A 202 33.88 -9.99 39.97
CA GLY A 202 34.29 -11.31 39.48
C GLY A 202 33.67 -11.75 38.16
N ILE A 203 32.84 -10.90 37.54
CA ILE A 203 32.26 -11.12 36.20
C ILE A 203 32.86 -10.09 35.23
N ASP A 204 33.19 -10.54 34.02
CA ASP A 204 33.65 -9.68 32.93
C ASP A 204 32.46 -9.13 32.13
N TYR A 205 32.56 -7.85 31.75
CA TYR A 205 31.58 -7.12 30.95
C TYR A 205 32.20 -6.53 29.68
N ILE A 206 33.51 -6.71 29.48
CA ILE A 206 34.25 -6.16 28.36
C ILE A 206 34.12 -7.12 27.18
N CYS A 207 33.76 -6.59 26.01
CA CYS A 207 33.73 -7.33 24.76
C CYS A 207 34.49 -6.55 23.70
N ASP A 208 35.32 -7.24 22.93
CA ASP A 208 36.03 -6.64 21.81
C ASP A 208 35.03 -6.17 20.76
N ARG A 209 35.30 -5.00 20.17
CA ARG A 209 34.37 -4.38 19.20
C ARG A 209 34.06 -5.27 17.99
N GLU A 210 35.00 -6.13 17.63
CA GLU A 210 34.85 -7.09 16.53
C GLU A 210 33.90 -8.25 16.88
N ASP A 211 33.79 -8.59 18.17
CA ASP A 211 32.91 -9.65 18.67
C ASP A 211 31.49 -9.15 18.97
N LEU A 212 31.25 -7.83 18.89
CA LEU A 212 29.90 -7.25 18.94
C LEU A 212 29.14 -7.50 17.64
N PHE A 213 27.90 -7.98 17.79
CA PHE A 213 26.98 -8.26 16.71
C PHE A 213 25.89 -7.18 16.62
N ASP A 214 25.26 -7.06 15.44
CA ASP A 214 24.30 -6.00 15.10
C ASP A 214 22.85 -6.41 15.38
N GLY A 215 22.59 -7.71 15.47
CA GLY A 215 21.24 -8.22 15.71
C GLY A 215 21.18 -9.69 16.07
N ILE A 216 19.98 -10.11 16.45
CA ILE A 216 19.64 -11.49 16.74
C ILE A 216 18.44 -11.90 15.89
N ALA A 217 18.57 -13.01 15.15
CA ALA A 217 17.41 -13.72 14.62
C ALA A 217 17.03 -14.83 15.60
N GLU A 218 15.81 -14.78 16.12
CA GLU A 218 15.28 -15.84 16.98
C GLU A 218 14.13 -16.56 16.28
N LEU A 219 14.30 -17.86 16.08
CA LEU A 219 13.28 -18.74 15.55
C LEU A 219 12.92 -19.77 16.60
N THR A 220 11.62 -20.06 16.75
CA THR A 220 11.14 -21.14 17.61
C THR A 220 10.35 -22.15 16.81
N PHE A 221 10.31 -23.38 17.33
CA PHE A 221 9.66 -24.52 16.69
C PHE A 221 8.90 -25.33 17.75
N GLU A 222 7.77 -25.91 17.36
CA GLU A 222 7.00 -26.79 18.25
C GLU A 222 7.72 -28.12 18.50
N SER A 223 8.54 -28.57 17.54
CA SER A 223 9.35 -29.79 17.64
C SER A 223 10.75 -29.65 17.01
N GLU A 224 11.64 -30.58 17.36
CA GLU A 224 12.95 -30.70 16.69
C GLU A 224 12.82 -31.10 15.21
N SER A 225 11.74 -31.80 14.84
CA SER A 225 11.45 -32.17 13.45
C SER A 225 11.16 -30.93 12.61
N ASP A 226 10.33 -30.01 13.11
CA ASP A 226 10.02 -28.77 12.39
C ASP A 226 11.27 -27.89 12.19
N ARG A 227 12.16 -27.87 13.19
CA ARG A 227 13.47 -27.21 13.07
C ARG A 227 14.34 -27.87 12.01
N GLN A 228 14.28 -29.19 11.88
CA GLN A 228 15.03 -29.92 10.86
C GLN A 228 14.49 -29.62 9.45
N ASP A 229 13.17 -29.51 9.28
CA ASP A 229 12.53 -29.13 8.02
C ASP A 229 12.94 -27.71 7.58
N PHE A 230 13.04 -26.79 8.55
CA PHE A 230 13.58 -25.45 8.32
C PHE A 230 15.04 -25.51 7.81
N PHE A 231 15.92 -26.26 8.49
CA PHE A 231 17.31 -26.37 8.06
C PHE A 231 17.47 -27.01 6.68
N GLN A 232 16.67 -28.02 6.34
CA GLN A 232 16.68 -28.64 5.01
C GLN A 232 16.25 -27.67 3.90
N SER A 233 15.50 -26.63 4.23
CA SER A 233 15.01 -25.62 3.27
C SER A 233 15.87 -24.34 3.27
N SER A 234 16.88 -24.26 4.12
CA SER A 234 17.61 -23.02 4.39
C SER A 234 18.63 -22.61 3.32
N ASP A 235 18.91 -23.46 2.31
CA ASP A 235 19.87 -23.16 1.24
C ASP A 235 19.58 -21.83 0.52
N LEU A 236 18.29 -21.53 0.29
CA LEU A 236 17.85 -20.26 -0.33
C LEU A 236 18.16 -19.05 0.56
N LEU A 237 18.06 -19.24 1.88
CA LEU A 237 18.38 -18.21 2.87
C LEU A 237 19.88 -17.96 2.93
N MET A 238 20.68 -19.04 2.95
CA MET A 238 22.15 -18.96 2.98
C MET A 238 22.70 -18.23 1.75
N ALA A 239 22.06 -18.40 0.59
CA ALA A 239 22.42 -17.68 -0.61
C ALA A 239 22.21 -16.16 -0.49
N ASP A 240 21.29 -15.68 0.36
CA ASP A 240 21.06 -14.25 0.59
C ASP A 240 21.92 -13.69 1.74
N GLU A 241 22.34 -14.52 2.69
CA GLU A 241 23.11 -14.09 3.88
C GLU A 241 24.37 -13.29 3.52
N HIS A 242 25.10 -13.67 2.45
CA HIS A 242 26.31 -12.96 2.03
C HIS A 242 26.07 -11.52 1.59
N ASN A 243 24.83 -11.14 1.27
CA ASN A 243 24.48 -9.75 0.95
C ASN A 243 24.56 -8.86 2.19
N LEU A 244 24.30 -9.43 3.37
CA LEU A 244 24.01 -8.68 4.58
C LEU A 244 24.95 -8.98 5.75
N PHE A 245 25.45 -10.20 5.87
CA PHE A 245 26.22 -10.67 7.01
C PHE A 245 27.68 -10.93 6.64
N SER A 246 28.59 -10.71 7.60
CA SER A 246 29.96 -11.27 7.56
C SER A 246 30.10 -12.50 8.43
N LYS A 247 29.21 -12.67 9.42
CA LYS A 247 29.22 -13.78 10.37
C LYS A 247 27.80 -13.99 10.89
N ALA A 248 27.38 -15.25 10.99
CA ALA A 248 26.07 -15.65 11.48
C ALA A 248 26.24 -16.91 12.35
N ILE A 249 26.18 -16.75 13.67
CA ILE A 249 26.45 -17.84 14.63
C ILE A 249 25.14 -18.31 15.25
N GLY A 250 24.72 -19.52 14.86
CA GLY A 250 23.47 -20.12 15.28
C GLY A 250 23.62 -21.05 16.48
N TYR A 251 22.90 -20.75 17.57
CA TYR A 251 22.78 -21.58 18.76
C TYR A 251 21.45 -22.32 18.76
N ASN A 252 21.49 -23.63 18.97
CA ASN A 252 20.29 -24.43 19.16
C ASN A 252 19.98 -24.58 20.66
N THR A 253 18.71 -24.84 20.97
CA THR A 253 18.31 -25.28 22.31
C THR A 253 17.59 -26.63 22.21
N GLY A 254 17.98 -27.60 23.04
CA GLY A 254 17.20 -28.81 23.25
C GLY A 254 15.81 -28.53 23.83
N PHE A 255 14.95 -29.56 23.82
CA PHE A 255 13.58 -29.44 24.31
C PHE A 255 13.51 -28.86 25.73
N GLY A 256 12.78 -27.76 25.90
CA GLY A 256 12.56 -27.11 27.19
C GLY A 256 13.71 -26.21 27.69
N ASN A 257 14.79 -26.09 26.91
CA ASN A 257 15.92 -25.21 27.24
C ASN A 257 15.71 -23.74 26.83
N SER A 258 14.62 -23.42 26.11
CA SER A 258 14.14 -22.05 25.88
C SER A 258 12.80 -21.88 26.55
N ILE A 259 12.67 -20.94 27.49
CA ILE A 259 11.43 -20.73 28.23
C ILE A 259 11.17 -19.25 28.52
N THR A 260 9.98 -18.77 28.15
CA THR A 260 9.45 -17.50 28.65
C THR A 260 8.81 -17.74 30.00
N LEU A 261 9.40 -17.14 31.04
CA LEU A 261 8.99 -17.33 32.43
C LEU A 261 7.85 -16.38 32.80
N ILE A 262 8.01 -15.10 32.46
CA ILE A 262 7.01 -14.05 32.62
C ILE A 262 7.03 -13.16 31.38
N ASP A 263 5.87 -12.68 30.97
CA ASP A 263 5.77 -11.69 29.89
C ASP A 263 4.54 -10.79 30.04
N GLY A 264 4.77 -9.54 30.44
CA GLY A 264 3.76 -8.51 30.60
C GLY A 264 3.51 -7.64 29.37
N ILE A 265 4.18 -7.90 28.23
CA ILE A 265 4.05 -7.06 27.04
C ILE A 265 2.77 -7.49 26.28
N PRO A 266 1.77 -6.63 26.03
CA PRO A 266 0.51 -7.10 25.43
C PRO A 266 0.66 -7.51 23.95
N ILE A 267 1.57 -6.86 23.22
CA ILE A 267 1.79 -7.10 21.78
C ILE A 267 2.82 -8.23 21.61
N GLY A 268 2.41 -9.38 21.06
CA GLY A 268 3.30 -10.52 20.80
C GLY A 268 4.04 -10.48 19.46
N GLU A 269 3.54 -9.67 18.52
CA GLU A 269 4.07 -9.54 17.15
C GLU A 269 4.49 -8.09 16.80
N PRO A 270 5.49 -7.51 17.50
CA PRO A 270 5.95 -6.15 17.20
C PRO A 270 6.44 -5.98 15.76
N ASN A 271 6.20 -4.80 15.19
CA ASN A 271 6.74 -4.36 13.90
C ASN A 271 7.37 -2.97 14.05
N GLY A 272 8.42 -2.86 14.88
CA GLY A 272 9.10 -1.60 15.16
C GLY A 272 9.59 -1.46 16.60
N LYS A 273 9.65 -0.23 17.08
CA LYS A 273 10.08 0.08 18.45
C LYS A 273 8.97 -0.28 19.45
N LEU A 274 9.35 -0.93 20.54
CA LEU A 274 8.47 -1.22 21.67
C LEU A 274 8.53 -0.11 22.72
N ASP A 275 7.40 0.16 23.36
CA ASP A 275 7.30 1.05 24.53
C ASP A 275 7.74 0.33 25.82
N ALA A 276 8.89 -0.34 25.76
CA ALA A 276 9.54 -1.01 26.88
C ALA A 276 11.06 -0.94 26.71
N LEU A 277 11.79 -0.89 27.82
CA LEU A 277 13.24 -0.98 27.82
C LEU A 277 13.64 -2.45 27.86
N LYS A 278 14.11 -2.99 26.73
CA LYS A 278 14.45 -4.42 26.58
C LYS A 278 15.94 -4.63 26.32
N PHE A 279 16.49 -5.66 26.95
CA PHE A 279 17.86 -6.10 26.80
C PHE A 279 17.94 -7.58 26.44
N HIS A 280 18.91 -7.93 25.61
CA HIS A 280 19.35 -9.29 25.34
C HIS A 280 20.71 -9.47 26.01
N VAL A 281 20.80 -10.40 26.96
CA VAL A 281 21.98 -10.57 27.80
C VAL A 281 22.59 -11.94 27.55
N LEU A 282 23.83 -11.96 27.05
CA LEU A 282 24.54 -13.19 26.70
C LEU A 282 25.46 -13.60 27.84
N LEU A 283 25.55 -14.90 28.11
CA LEU A 283 26.28 -15.46 29.25
C LEU A 283 27.35 -16.45 28.79
N LYS A 284 28.59 -16.24 29.25
CA LYS A 284 29.64 -17.26 29.19
C LYS A 284 29.83 -17.91 30.55
N LYS A 285 29.89 -19.24 30.55
CA LYS A 285 30.13 -20.05 31.73
C LYS A 285 31.56 -19.87 32.25
N ALA A 286 31.71 -19.94 33.57
CA ALA A 286 33.02 -19.96 34.23
C ALA A 286 33.87 -21.18 33.82
N ASP A 287 35.19 -20.95 33.78
CA ASP A 287 36.17 -21.99 33.50
C ASP A 287 36.13 -23.04 34.62
N GLY A 288 36.11 -24.32 34.27
CA GLY A 288 36.06 -25.43 35.24
C GLY A 288 34.67 -25.80 35.79
N VAL A 289 33.62 -25.02 35.50
CA VAL A 289 32.23 -25.37 35.86
C VAL A 289 31.63 -26.29 34.79
N SER A 290 30.85 -27.30 35.17
CA SER A 290 30.17 -28.15 34.19
C SER A 290 28.97 -27.42 33.56
N VAL A 291 28.61 -27.75 32.31
CA VAL A 291 27.41 -27.17 31.65
C VAL A 291 26.15 -27.49 32.45
N ALA A 292 26.09 -28.67 33.08
CA ALA A 292 24.96 -29.07 33.93
C ALA A 292 24.82 -28.17 35.17
N ASP A 293 25.91 -27.94 35.91
CA ASP A 293 25.88 -27.07 37.11
C ASP A 293 25.52 -25.63 36.75
N PHE A 294 26.04 -25.14 35.62
CA PHE A 294 25.71 -23.82 35.09
C PHE A 294 24.22 -23.69 34.76
N ARG A 295 23.67 -24.62 33.97
CA ARG A 295 22.24 -24.64 33.61
C ARG A 295 21.37 -24.80 34.86
N GLN A 296 21.78 -25.63 35.81
CA GLN A 296 21.06 -25.82 37.07
C GLN A 296 21.04 -24.54 37.89
N HIS A 297 22.16 -23.81 38.00
CA HIS A 297 22.19 -22.54 38.72
C HIS A 297 21.28 -21.49 38.07
N LEU A 298 21.32 -21.37 36.74
CA LEU A 298 20.46 -20.42 36.02
C LEU A 298 18.97 -20.72 36.20
N THR A 299 18.58 -22.00 36.20
CA THR A 299 17.17 -22.43 36.27
C THR A 299 16.64 -22.54 37.69
N ALA A 300 17.47 -22.90 38.68
CA ALA A 300 17.03 -23.12 40.06
C ALA A 300 17.22 -21.89 40.96
N ASN A 301 18.15 -20.98 40.65
CA ASN A 301 18.48 -19.85 41.50
C ASN A 301 18.27 -18.50 40.79
N PHE A 302 18.92 -18.31 39.64
CA PHE A 302 18.95 -17.00 38.96
C PHE A 302 17.58 -16.59 38.43
N ALA A 303 17.01 -17.36 37.50
CA ALA A 303 15.77 -17.01 36.83
C ALA A 303 14.55 -16.97 37.79
N PRO A 304 14.37 -17.92 38.72
CA PRO A 304 13.31 -17.84 39.72
C PRO A 304 13.40 -16.60 40.59
N ALA A 305 14.60 -16.17 41.01
CA ALA A 305 14.75 -14.97 41.83
C ALA A 305 14.31 -13.70 41.07
N ILE A 306 14.62 -13.60 39.76
CA ILE A 306 14.27 -12.41 38.95
C ILE A 306 12.76 -12.26 38.76
N VAL A 307 12.01 -13.36 38.60
CA VAL A 307 10.57 -13.29 38.30
C VAL A 307 9.69 -13.02 39.52
N GLU A 308 10.25 -12.98 40.73
CA GLU A 308 9.51 -12.64 41.95
C GLU A 308 9.21 -11.14 42.08
N THR A 309 9.89 -10.28 41.30
CA THR A 309 9.67 -8.84 41.32
C THR A 309 8.69 -8.38 40.24
N ASP A 310 7.81 -7.44 40.60
CA ASP A 310 6.90 -6.80 39.65
C ASP A 310 7.61 -5.78 38.74
N ALA A 311 8.86 -5.41 39.03
CA ALA A 311 9.62 -4.46 38.23
C ALA A 311 9.97 -5.00 36.83
N VAL A 312 10.16 -6.33 36.72
CA VAL A 312 10.45 -7.01 35.45
C VAL A 312 9.16 -7.21 34.67
N LEU A 313 9.14 -6.78 33.40
CA LEU A 313 8.02 -7.02 32.48
C LEU A 313 8.13 -8.38 31.80
N LYS A 314 9.29 -8.70 31.25
CA LYS A 314 9.51 -9.95 30.52
C LYS A 314 10.82 -10.56 30.98
N LEU A 315 10.82 -11.88 31.18
CA LEU A 315 12.03 -12.68 31.32
C LEU A 315 11.90 -13.93 30.46
N ARG A 316 12.83 -14.11 29.53
CA ARG A 316 12.95 -15.33 28.73
C ARG A 316 14.38 -15.85 28.82
N LEU A 317 14.53 -17.14 29.10
CA LEU A 317 15.84 -17.78 29.26
C LEU A 317 16.06 -18.80 28.13
N HIS A 318 17.25 -18.75 27.54
CA HIS A 318 17.74 -19.70 26.54
C HIS A 318 19.02 -20.37 27.05
N LEU A 319 19.02 -21.69 27.13
CA LEU A 319 20.19 -22.50 27.46
C LEU A 319 20.69 -23.15 26.17
N PHE A 320 21.84 -22.68 25.68
CA PHE A 320 22.35 -23.09 24.38
C PHE A 320 23.05 -24.44 24.45
N ASP A 321 22.83 -25.25 23.42
CA ASP A 321 23.65 -26.42 23.14
C ASP A 321 24.95 -25.99 22.45
N GLU A 322 25.92 -26.91 22.43
CA GLU A 322 27.21 -26.66 21.77
C GLU A 322 27.00 -26.43 20.26
N ILE A 323 27.73 -25.47 19.71
CA ILE A 323 27.59 -25.09 18.31
C ILE A 323 28.10 -26.21 17.42
N ASP A 324 27.32 -26.55 16.39
CA ASP A 324 27.75 -27.45 15.34
C ASP A 324 28.68 -26.73 14.34
N ASN A 325 29.98 -26.77 14.64
CA ASN A 325 31.04 -26.21 13.79
C ASN A 325 31.32 -27.05 12.52
N SER A 326 30.55 -28.11 12.23
CA SER A 326 30.75 -28.92 11.01
C SER A 326 30.20 -28.27 9.73
N ARG A 327 29.43 -27.19 9.87
CA ARG A 327 28.85 -26.44 8.74
C ARG A 327 29.94 -25.62 8.03
N PRO A 328 30.11 -25.77 6.70
CA PRO A 328 31.07 -24.98 5.94
C PRO A 328 30.59 -23.53 5.82
N ASP A 329 31.54 -22.58 5.83
CA ASP A 329 31.25 -21.16 5.57
C ASP A 329 30.56 -21.00 4.20
N ALA A 330 29.47 -20.24 4.16
CA ALA A 330 28.73 -19.97 2.92
C ALA A 330 29.10 -18.60 2.35
N ALA A 331 29.70 -18.57 1.15
CA ALA A 331 29.91 -17.36 0.35
C ALA A 331 30.52 -16.15 1.09
N GLY A 332 31.42 -16.39 2.06
CA GLY A 332 32.09 -15.35 2.84
C GLY A 332 31.39 -14.94 4.14
N VAL A 333 30.33 -15.67 4.54
CA VAL A 333 29.70 -15.60 5.86
C VAL A 333 30.27 -16.71 6.71
N SER A 334 30.80 -16.37 7.89
CA SER A 334 31.32 -17.36 8.83
C SER A 334 30.20 -17.91 9.72
N HIS A 335 30.11 -19.25 9.79
CA HIS A 335 29.10 -19.97 10.60
C HIS A 335 29.69 -20.77 11.76
N SER A 336 31.00 -20.65 11.98
CA SER A 336 31.72 -21.33 13.06
C SER A 336 32.23 -20.35 14.12
N GLU A 337 32.30 -20.81 15.36
CA GLU A 337 32.78 -20.01 16.49
C GLU A 337 33.73 -20.86 17.38
N PRO A 338 34.94 -20.36 17.68
CA PRO A 338 35.86 -21.01 18.62
C PRO A 338 35.26 -21.15 20.01
N LEU A 339 35.58 -22.26 20.70
CA LEU A 339 35.01 -22.62 22.00
C LEU A 339 35.11 -21.51 23.07
N ASP A 340 36.20 -20.75 23.07
CA ASP A 340 36.45 -19.63 24.00
C ASP A 340 35.56 -18.40 23.74
N LYS A 341 35.01 -18.29 22.53
CA LYS A 341 34.09 -17.23 22.12
C LYS A 341 32.62 -17.61 22.24
N GLN A 342 32.29 -18.89 22.39
CA GLN A 342 30.90 -19.35 22.45
C GLN A 342 30.20 -18.92 23.75
N TYR A 343 28.92 -18.58 23.63
CA TYR A 343 28.01 -18.36 24.77
C TYR A 343 27.29 -19.67 25.12
N GLN A 344 26.97 -19.86 26.41
CA GLN A 344 26.26 -21.06 26.88
C GLN A 344 24.81 -20.78 27.27
N ALA A 345 24.44 -19.50 27.40
CA ALA A 345 23.06 -19.09 27.61
C ALA A 345 22.85 -17.64 27.15
N ALA A 346 21.58 -17.29 26.95
CA ALA A 346 21.11 -15.92 26.80
C ALA A 346 19.83 -15.72 27.61
N PHE A 347 19.54 -14.49 28.00
CA PHE A 347 18.20 -14.15 28.47
C PHE A 347 17.74 -12.81 27.92
N GLU A 348 16.46 -12.73 27.61
CA GLU A 348 15.77 -11.47 27.36
C GLU A 348 15.21 -10.94 28.68
N ILE A 349 15.42 -9.66 28.96
CA ILE A 349 14.80 -8.98 30.09
C ILE A 349 14.22 -7.63 29.65
N ALA A 350 13.00 -7.32 30.09
CA ALA A 350 12.35 -6.05 29.77
C ALA A 350 11.81 -5.35 31.01
N PHE A 351 11.81 -4.02 30.98
CA PHE A 351 11.27 -3.12 32.01
C PHE A 351 10.32 -2.12 31.38
N ALA A 352 9.32 -1.65 32.13
CA ALA A 352 8.33 -0.71 31.58
C ALA A 352 8.94 0.66 31.28
N ASN A 353 9.98 1.04 32.02
CA ASN A 353 10.69 2.30 31.90
C ASN A 353 12.02 2.20 32.70
N PRO A 354 12.92 3.19 32.59
CA PRO A 354 14.17 3.20 33.35
C PRO A 354 14.00 3.18 34.88
N LEU A 355 12.89 3.70 35.42
CA LEU A 355 12.64 3.70 36.88
C LEU A 355 12.41 2.28 37.40
N GLU A 356 11.63 1.47 36.70
CA GLU A 356 11.42 0.05 37.05
C GLU A 356 12.73 -0.76 36.94
N MET A 357 13.58 -0.44 35.96
CA MET A 357 14.89 -1.07 35.82
C MET A 357 15.79 -0.78 37.04
N GLU A 358 15.91 0.50 37.43
CA GLU A 358 16.67 0.88 38.62
C GLU A 358 16.07 0.29 39.91
N ALA A 359 14.74 0.23 40.00
CA ALA A 359 14.05 -0.41 41.12
C ALA A 359 14.39 -1.90 41.22
N PHE A 360 14.51 -2.61 40.09
CA PHE A 360 14.99 -3.99 40.05
C PHE A 360 16.44 -4.11 40.51
N PHE A 361 17.36 -3.27 40.00
CA PHE A 361 18.77 -3.34 40.42
C PHE A 361 18.98 -3.03 41.91
N ALA A 362 18.13 -2.20 42.51
CA ALA A 362 18.14 -1.92 43.94
C ALA A 362 17.42 -2.98 44.81
N SER A 363 16.81 -4.01 44.20
CA SER A 363 15.93 -4.95 44.89
C SER A 363 16.66 -6.12 45.55
N LEU A 364 16.01 -6.78 46.52
CA LEU A 364 16.54 -7.99 47.16
C LEU A 364 16.57 -9.18 46.20
N GLU A 365 15.66 -9.20 45.22
CA GLU A 365 15.56 -10.20 44.16
C GLU A 365 16.78 -10.14 43.22
N TYR A 366 17.21 -8.95 42.79
CA TYR A 366 18.47 -8.78 42.06
C TYR A 366 19.66 -9.25 42.89
N ALA A 367 19.76 -8.81 44.15
CA ALA A 367 20.83 -9.23 45.05
C ALA A 367 20.85 -10.76 45.25
N ALA A 368 19.69 -11.41 45.28
CA ALA A 368 19.57 -12.87 45.39
C ALA A 368 19.94 -13.59 44.08
N ALA A 369 19.49 -13.09 42.93
CA ALA A 369 19.77 -13.65 41.62
C ALA A 369 21.26 -13.60 41.29
N PHE A 370 21.93 -12.50 41.64
CA PHE A 370 23.34 -12.28 41.38
C PHE A 370 24.26 -12.76 42.50
N LYS A 371 23.70 -13.28 43.60
CA LYS A 371 24.47 -13.92 44.65
C LYS A 371 25.15 -15.16 44.11
N ASP A 372 26.47 -15.25 44.31
CA ASP A 372 27.30 -16.37 43.86
C ASP A 372 27.37 -16.57 42.32
N LEU A 373 26.77 -15.69 41.52
CA LEU A 373 26.71 -15.83 40.06
C LEU A 373 28.10 -15.90 39.42
N ALA A 374 29.07 -15.16 39.96
CA ALA A 374 30.48 -15.17 39.51
C ALA A 374 31.17 -16.54 39.65
N LYS A 375 30.61 -17.48 40.44
CA LYS A 375 31.12 -18.86 40.50
C LYS A 375 30.77 -19.66 39.25
N TYR A 376 29.70 -19.29 38.55
CA TYR A 376 29.13 -20.03 37.42
C TYR A 376 29.24 -19.28 36.10
N VAL A 377 29.23 -17.95 36.14
CA VAL A 377 29.31 -17.05 34.98
C VAL A 377 30.64 -16.32 34.99
N LYS A 378 31.36 -16.37 33.86
CA LYS A 378 32.61 -15.62 33.64
C LYS A 378 32.36 -14.27 32.98
N GLN A 379 31.42 -14.21 32.05
CA GLN A 379 31.17 -13.00 31.27
C GLN A 379 29.67 -12.77 31.07
N ILE A 380 29.24 -11.52 31.18
CA ILE A 380 27.90 -11.04 30.89
C ILE A 380 27.99 -9.95 29.82
N LEU A 381 27.21 -10.08 28.75
CA LEU A 381 27.15 -9.10 27.68
C LEU A 381 25.72 -8.56 27.50
N PRO A 382 25.38 -7.41 28.11
CA PRO A 382 24.07 -6.80 27.95
C PRO A 382 24.00 -5.94 26.68
N LEU A 383 23.00 -6.19 25.83
CA LEU A 383 22.76 -5.48 24.58
C LEU A 383 21.35 -4.92 24.56
N GLN A 384 21.22 -3.60 24.39
CA GLN A 384 19.93 -2.94 24.35
C GLN A 384 19.24 -3.18 23.00
N GLU A 385 17.95 -3.53 23.04
CA GLU A 385 17.12 -3.65 21.84
C GLU A 385 16.69 -2.25 21.35
N ARG A 386 16.94 -1.95 20.07
CA ARG A 386 16.45 -0.73 19.40
C ARG A 386 15.03 -0.91 18.86
N SER A 387 14.78 -2.06 18.25
CA SER A 387 13.50 -2.42 17.63
C SER A 387 13.38 -3.92 17.42
N ALA A 388 12.15 -4.42 17.39
CA ALA A 388 11.82 -5.81 17.13
C ALA A 388 10.83 -5.94 15.95
N TYR A 389 11.04 -6.94 15.11
CA TYR A 389 10.17 -7.24 13.97
C TYR A 389 9.80 -8.72 13.96
N THR A 390 8.50 -9.03 13.98
CA THR A 390 7.98 -10.40 13.96
C THR A 390 7.44 -10.74 12.58
N PHE A 391 7.93 -11.84 12.00
CA PHE A 391 7.54 -12.27 10.65
C PHE A 391 6.71 -13.55 10.64
N VAL A 392 6.93 -14.43 11.62
CA VAL A 392 6.11 -15.62 11.87
C VAL A 392 5.66 -15.58 13.32
N TYR A 393 4.38 -15.85 13.55
CA TYR A 393 3.81 -15.90 14.88
C TYR A 393 2.65 -16.89 14.92
N ASP A 394 2.61 -17.78 15.92
CA ASP A 394 1.62 -18.87 16.02
C ASP A 394 1.53 -19.71 14.72
N SER A 395 2.70 -20.08 14.20
CA SER A 395 2.87 -20.88 12.97
C SER A 395 2.25 -20.24 11.71
N LYS A 396 2.02 -18.91 11.73
CA LYS A 396 1.45 -18.13 10.62
C LYS A 396 2.32 -16.93 10.27
N LEU A 397 2.33 -16.56 8.98
CA LEU A 397 2.97 -15.32 8.53
C LEU A 397 2.21 -14.11 9.08
N THR A 398 2.93 -13.23 9.79
CA THR A 398 2.43 -11.89 10.15
C THR A 398 2.31 -11.04 8.89
N LEU A 399 1.68 -9.85 9.00
CA LEU A 399 1.64 -8.92 7.86
C LEU A 399 3.04 -8.55 7.36
N ALA A 400 4.00 -8.38 8.27
CA ALA A 400 5.41 -8.13 7.93
C ALA A 400 6.05 -9.34 7.23
N GLY A 401 5.72 -10.57 7.66
CA GLY A 401 6.12 -11.81 6.98
C GLY A 401 5.62 -11.91 5.54
N GLN A 402 4.42 -11.39 5.26
CA GLN A 402 3.81 -11.45 3.93
C GLN A 402 4.44 -10.43 2.96
N CYS A 403 4.61 -9.17 3.39
CA CYS A 403 4.87 -8.05 2.49
C CYS A 403 6.07 -7.15 2.85
N SER A 404 6.86 -7.49 3.88
CA SER A 404 7.91 -6.68 4.55
C SER A 404 7.42 -5.81 5.71
N SER A 405 8.34 -5.52 6.65
CA SER A 405 8.07 -4.66 7.80
C SER A 405 7.58 -3.26 7.42
N LYS A 406 8.25 -2.60 6.47
CA LYS A 406 7.91 -1.22 6.04
C LYS A 406 6.56 -1.17 5.30
N VAL A 407 6.28 -2.15 4.45
CA VAL A 407 4.98 -2.21 3.74
C VAL A 407 3.85 -2.52 4.71
N ALA A 408 4.06 -3.44 5.67
CA ALA A 408 3.09 -3.72 6.72
C ALA A 408 2.74 -2.46 7.54
N ASP A 409 3.75 -1.65 7.90
CA ASP A 409 3.56 -0.37 8.60
C ASP A 409 2.75 0.64 7.76
N LEU A 410 3.01 0.74 6.45
CA LEU A 410 2.23 1.59 5.53
C LEU A 410 0.76 1.15 5.41
N ILE A 411 0.52 -0.16 5.29
CA ILE A 411 -0.84 -0.74 5.21
C ILE A 411 -1.63 -0.38 6.46
N VAL A 412 -1.02 -0.55 7.64
CA VAL A 412 -1.67 -0.24 8.93
C VAL A 412 -1.92 1.26 9.08
N LYS A 413 -0.94 2.12 8.76
CA LYS A 413 -1.05 3.58 8.91
C LYS A 413 -2.14 4.20 8.04
N VAL A 414 -2.33 3.69 6.82
CA VAL A 414 -3.33 4.22 5.88
C VAL A 414 -4.66 3.47 5.98
N GLY A 415 -4.71 2.33 6.68
CA GLY A 415 -5.90 1.49 6.78
C GLY A 415 -6.26 0.80 5.46
N ALA A 416 -5.26 0.33 4.70
CA ALA A 416 -5.43 -0.26 3.37
C ALA A 416 -6.00 -1.69 3.42
N THR A 417 -7.28 -1.82 3.81
CA THR A 417 -7.97 -3.10 4.00
C THR A 417 -8.00 -4.00 2.75
N ASN A 418 -7.90 -3.41 1.55
CA ASN A 418 -7.78 -4.17 0.30
C ASN A 418 -6.50 -5.02 0.23
N GLN A 419 -5.41 -4.59 0.86
CA GLN A 419 -4.14 -5.33 0.90
C GLN A 419 -4.22 -6.59 1.80
N LEU A 420 -5.26 -6.68 2.64
CA LEU A 420 -5.51 -7.82 3.52
C LEU A 420 -6.45 -8.86 2.90
N LYS A 421 -6.92 -8.64 1.67
CA LYS A 421 -7.84 -9.59 1.02
C LYS A 421 -7.12 -10.89 0.66
N PRO A 422 -7.79 -12.06 0.79
CA PRO A 422 -7.16 -13.36 0.56
C PRO A 422 -6.52 -13.54 -0.83
N ASP A 423 -7.09 -12.93 -1.86
CA ASP A 423 -6.58 -12.95 -3.24
C ASP A 423 -5.25 -12.20 -3.37
N ILE A 424 -5.14 -10.99 -2.80
CA ILE A 424 -3.89 -10.21 -2.76
C ILE A 424 -2.83 -10.92 -1.93
N VAL A 425 -3.20 -11.43 -0.75
CA VAL A 425 -2.30 -12.20 0.12
C VAL A 425 -1.81 -13.48 -0.59
N SER A 426 -2.66 -14.14 -1.38
CA SER A 426 -2.27 -15.30 -2.17
C SER A 426 -1.29 -14.96 -3.29
N LEU A 427 -1.42 -13.79 -3.92
CA LEU A 427 -0.47 -13.30 -4.94
C LEU A 427 0.90 -13.02 -4.33
N MET A 428 0.96 -12.39 -3.15
CA MET A 428 2.22 -12.05 -2.47
C MET A 428 2.98 -13.27 -1.95
N ASN A 429 2.27 -14.26 -1.40
CA ASN A 429 2.89 -15.40 -0.73
C ASN A 429 3.36 -16.50 -1.69
N GLY A 430 3.28 -16.30 -3.00
CA GLY A 430 3.74 -17.29 -3.98
C GLY A 430 3.01 -18.64 -3.89
N LYS A 431 1.91 -18.72 -3.12
CA LYS A 431 0.91 -19.76 -3.28
C LYS A 431 0.14 -19.46 -4.57
N GLN A 432 0.84 -19.52 -5.70
CA GLN A 432 0.24 -20.17 -6.83
C GLN A 432 -0.19 -21.52 -6.31
N VAL A 433 -1.49 -21.76 -6.29
CA VAL A 433 -1.95 -23.13 -6.44
C VAL A 433 -1.32 -23.58 -7.75
N VAL A 434 -0.17 -24.24 -7.68
CA VAL A 434 0.35 -25.03 -8.81
C VAL A 434 -0.66 -26.16 -8.92
N LYS A 435 -1.76 -25.89 -9.61
CA LYS A 435 -2.69 -26.92 -10.02
C LYS A 435 -1.90 -27.74 -11.03
N SER A 436 -1.37 -28.87 -10.59
CA SER A 436 -0.74 -29.88 -11.45
C SER A 436 -1.74 -30.54 -12.40
N GLY A 437 -2.82 -29.84 -12.77
CA GLY A 437 -3.89 -30.32 -13.64
C GLY A 437 -4.52 -29.16 -14.41
N LEU A 438 -5.05 -29.49 -15.59
CA LEU A 438 -5.66 -28.53 -16.52
C LEU A 438 -6.98 -27.92 -16.01
N GLY A 439 -7.44 -28.28 -14.81
CA GLY A 439 -8.67 -27.76 -14.20
C GLY A 439 -8.67 -26.26 -13.87
N HIS A 440 -7.57 -25.53 -14.09
CA HIS A 440 -7.58 -24.07 -14.05
C HIS A 440 -8.10 -23.43 -15.34
N TYR A 441 -8.14 -24.17 -16.45
CA TYR A 441 -8.72 -23.75 -17.73
C TYR A 441 -10.24 -24.00 -17.81
N LEU A 442 -10.81 -24.76 -16.85
CA LEU A 442 -12.22 -25.15 -16.85
C LEU A 442 -13.04 -24.27 -15.90
N GLN A 443 -14.32 -24.06 -16.25
CA GLN A 443 -15.36 -23.44 -15.43
C GLN A 443 -16.31 -24.46 -14.78
N GLY A 444 -16.20 -25.74 -15.15
CA GLY A 444 -17.04 -26.82 -14.62
C GLY A 444 -17.58 -27.71 -15.73
N VAL A 445 -18.69 -28.40 -15.44
CA VAL A 445 -19.48 -29.16 -16.43
C VAL A 445 -20.52 -28.22 -17.01
N GLN A 446 -20.64 -28.18 -18.34
CA GLN A 446 -21.61 -27.36 -19.05
C GLN A 446 -22.94 -28.11 -19.17
N HIS A 447 -22.89 -29.30 -19.77
CA HIS A 447 -24.06 -30.16 -19.98
C HIS A 447 -23.72 -31.65 -19.95
N LEU A 448 -24.79 -32.45 -19.88
CA LEU A 448 -24.79 -33.89 -20.09
C LEU A 448 -25.56 -34.18 -21.38
N GLY A 449 -24.91 -34.83 -22.35
CA GLY A 449 -25.55 -35.21 -23.59
C GLY A 449 -26.12 -36.63 -23.54
N VAL A 450 -27.36 -36.76 -23.97
CA VAL A 450 -28.12 -38.01 -24.00
C VAL A 450 -28.72 -38.19 -25.39
N THR A 451 -28.36 -39.31 -26.03
CA THR A 451 -28.99 -39.72 -27.29
C THR A 451 -30.38 -40.28 -27.02
N VAL A 452 -31.40 -39.69 -27.64
CA VAL A 452 -32.80 -40.07 -27.43
C VAL A 452 -33.35 -40.81 -28.63
N GLN A 453 -34.30 -41.72 -28.37
CA GLN A 453 -35.00 -42.45 -29.42
C GLN A 453 -36.13 -41.62 -30.02
N ASP A 454 -36.89 -40.88 -29.22
CA ASP A 454 -37.99 -40.03 -29.69
C ASP A 454 -37.79 -38.62 -29.12
N MET A 455 -37.46 -37.67 -29.99
CA MET A 455 -37.20 -36.28 -29.59
C MET A 455 -38.47 -35.58 -29.08
N THR A 456 -39.65 -35.89 -29.62
CA THR A 456 -40.90 -35.23 -29.22
C THR A 456 -41.28 -35.67 -27.80
N GLN A 457 -41.29 -36.99 -27.56
CA GLN A 457 -41.60 -37.54 -26.25
C GLN A 457 -40.56 -37.11 -25.19
N SER A 458 -39.28 -37.07 -25.57
CA SER A 458 -38.22 -36.64 -24.67
C SER A 458 -38.34 -35.15 -24.36
N LEU A 459 -38.60 -34.30 -25.34
CA LEU A 459 -38.80 -32.87 -25.11
C LEU A 459 -39.99 -32.62 -24.17
N GLU A 460 -41.13 -33.27 -24.39
CA GLU A 460 -42.29 -33.20 -23.48
C GLU A 460 -41.91 -33.66 -22.06
N PHE A 461 -41.16 -34.75 -21.92
CA PHE A 461 -40.71 -35.21 -20.61
C PHE A 461 -39.79 -34.19 -19.91
N TYR A 462 -38.74 -33.72 -20.59
CA TYR A 462 -37.76 -32.84 -19.96
C TYR A 462 -38.27 -31.41 -19.74
N THR A 463 -39.24 -30.94 -20.52
CA THR A 463 -39.80 -29.59 -20.38
C THR A 463 -41.11 -29.58 -19.58
N GLU A 464 -42.11 -30.36 -19.98
CA GLU A 464 -43.44 -30.34 -19.35
C GLU A 464 -43.52 -31.19 -18.07
N VAL A 465 -42.84 -32.34 -18.02
CA VAL A 465 -42.86 -33.22 -16.83
C VAL A 465 -41.82 -32.80 -15.79
N LEU A 466 -40.61 -32.47 -16.23
CA LEU A 466 -39.50 -32.11 -15.35
C LEU A 466 -39.31 -30.59 -15.16
N GLY A 467 -40.00 -29.76 -15.95
CA GLY A 467 -39.98 -28.30 -15.79
C GLY A 467 -38.76 -27.58 -16.40
N GLY A 468 -37.99 -28.25 -17.27
CA GLY A 468 -36.80 -27.69 -17.92
C GLY A 468 -37.12 -26.63 -18.97
N VAL A 469 -36.18 -25.70 -19.20
CA VAL A 469 -36.34 -24.59 -20.17
C VAL A 469 -35.43 -24.81 -21.38
N VAL A 470 -35.98 -24.74 -22.59
CA VAL A 470 -35.19 -24.89 -23.83
C VAL A 470 -34.25 -23.70 -24.00
N VAL A 471 -32.96 -23.99 -24.17
CA VAL A 471 -31.89 -23.00 -24.31
C VAL A 471 -31.61 -22.70 -25.78
N VAL A 472 -31.28 -23.75 -26.54
CA VAL A 472 -30.97 -23.70 -27.97
C VAL A 472 -31.59 -24.91 -28.62
N ALA A 473 -32.14 -24.71 -29.81
CA ALA A 473 -32.82 -25.74 -30.55
C ALA A 473 -32.42 -25.77 -32.02
N GLU A 474 -31.30 -26.41 -32.33
CA GLU A 474 -30.83 -26.53 -33.70
C GLU A 474 -31.29 -27.83 -34.37
N ASN A 475 -31.55 -27.79 -35.67
CA ASN A 475 -31.99 -28.95 -36.44
C ASN A 475 -31.19 -29.07 -37.72
N ASN A 476 -31.12 -30.28 -38.27
CA ASN A 476 -30.55 -30.54 -39.59
C ASN A 476 -29.03 -30.30 -39.70
N LEU A 477 -28.29 -30.52 -38.61
CA LEU A 477 -26.83 -30.45 -38.61
C LEU A 477 -26.25 -31.60 -39.44
N THR A 478 -25.55 -31.25 -40.51
CA THR A 478 -24.97 -32.19 -41.48
C THR A 478 -23.59 -31.71 -41.94
N GLY A 479 -22.87 -32.53 -42.70
CA GLY A 479 -21.62 -32.15 -43.38
C GLY A 479 -20.33 -32.62 -42.70
N ASP A 480 -19.23 -32.40 -43.42
CA ASP A 480 -17.89 -32.89 -43.09
C ASP A 480 -17.40 -32.41 -41.71
N GLY A 481 -17.59 -31.13 -41.38
CA GLY A 481 -17.18 -30.56 -40.10
C GLY A 481 -17.82 -31.26 -38.91
N MET A 482 -19.14 -31.49 -38.97
CA MET A 482 -19.89 -32.18 -37.92
C MET A 482 -19.54 -33.66 -37.83
N GLN A 483 -19.42 -34.35 -38.97
CA GLN A 483 -19.00 -35.76 -39.00
C GLN A 483 -17.64 -35.94 -38.32
N ASN A 484 -16.66 -35.11 -38.70
CA ASN A 484 -15.30 -35.22 -38.18
C ASN A 484 -15.24 -34.82 -36.70
N THR A 485 -16.00 -33.81 -36.29
CA THR A 485 -16.07 -33.37 -34.89
C THR A 485 -16.54 -34.51 -33.99
N LEU A 486 -17.61 -35.23 -34.35
CA LEU A 486 -18.23 -36.24 -33.47
C LEU A 486 -17.59 -37.63 -33.58
N PHE A 487 -17.29 -38.09 -34.80
CA PHE A 487 -17.06 -39.52 -35.07
C PHE A 487 -15.70 -39.87 -35.68
N GLN A 488 -14.77 -38.91 -35.79
CA GLN A 488 -13.49 -39.15 -36.48
C GLN A 488 -12.69 -40.32 -35.89
N LYS A 489 -12.62 -40.45 -34.56
CA LYS A 489 -11.91 -41.57 -33.93
C LYS A 489 -12.53 -42.92 -34.29
N GLU A 490 -13.86 -43.04 -34.19
CA GLU A 490 -14.57 -44.27 -34.56
C GLU A 490 -14.38 -44.62 -36.04
N GLU A 491 -14.39 -43.64 -36.94
CA GLU A 491 -14.09 -43.85 -38.37
C GLU A 491 -12.65 -44.34 -38.57
N LEU A 492 -11.67 -43.75 -37.88
CA LEU A 492 -10.26 -44.16 -37.96
C LEU A 492 -10.03 -45.57 -37.39
N ASP A 493 -10.71 -45.92 -36.29
CA ASP A 493 -10.63 -47.26 -35.69
C ASP A 493 -11.25 -48.31 -36.62
N ALA A 494 -12.40 -48.02 -37.25
CA ALA A 494 -13.02 -48.91 -38.23
C ALA A 494 -12.12 -49.13 -39.46
N LEU A 495 -11.54 -48.06 -40.00
CA LEU A 495 -10.57 -48.13 -41.10
C LEU A 495 -9.32 -48.94 -40.72
N ALA A 496 -8.79 -48.75 -39.50
CA ALA A 496 -7.65 -49.51 -39.00
C ALA A 496 -7.98 -51.01 -38.84
N GLN A 497 -9.24 -51.34 -38.57
CA GLN A 497 -9.76 -52.72 -38.47
C GLN A 497 -10.18 -53.31 -39.83
N GLY A 498 -10.09 -52.55 -40.92
CA GLY A 498 -10.51 -52.97 -42.26
C GLY A 498 -12.03 -53.03 -42.45
N VAL A 499 -12.80 -52.40 -41.56
CA VAL A 499 -14.25 -52.26 -41.64
C VAL A 499 -14.56 -50.93 -42.35
N ASP A 500 -15.42 -50.97 -43.36
CA ASP A 500 -15.93 -49.73 -43.98
C ASP A 500 -16.83 -49.02 -42.97
N PRO A 501 -16.51 -47.76 -42.56
CA PRO A 501 -17.35 -47.00 -41.63
C PRO A 501 -18.82 -46.91 -42.07
N LYS A 502 -19.10 -46.96 -43.38
CA LYS A 502 -20.47 -46.95 -43.93
C LYS A 502 -21.29 -48.20 -43.60
N ASN A 503 -20.64 -49.27 -43.16
CA ASN A 503 -21.27 -50.54 -42.79
C ASN A 503 -21.19 -50.81 -41.27
N SER A 504 -20.88 -49.78 -40.47
CA SER A 504 -20.78 -49.83 -39.02
C SER A 504 -21.93 -49.05 -38.35
N ASP A 505 -22.04 -49.10 -37.03
CA ASP A 505 -23.04 -48.38 -36.22
C ASP A 505 -22.70 -46.88 -36.03
N ILE A 506 -21.97 -46.30 -36.99
CA ILE A 506 -21.55 -44.88 -36.96
C ILE A 506 -22.51 -44.07 -37.83
N PRO A 507 -23.18 -43.03 -37.28
CA PRO A 507 -24.05 -42.17 -38.06
C PRO A 507 -23.34 -41.46 -39.20
N SER A 508 -24.04 -41.27 -40.33
CA SER A 508 -23.54 -40.63 -41.55
C SER A 508 -24.17 -39.25 -41.77
N LEU A 509 -23.62 -38.25 -41.07
CA LEU A 509 -23.93 -36.83 -41.25
C LEU A 509 -23.28 -36.25 -42.50
N ARG A 510 -22.19 -36.89 -42.95
CA ARG A 510 -21.37 -36.46 -44.08
C ARG A 510 -22.12 -36.43 -45.41
N ASP A 511 -22.83 -37.52 -45.71
CA ASP A 511 -23.53 -37.72 -46.98
C ASP A 511 -24.96 -37.15 -46.94
N ALA A 512 -25.32 -36.41 -45.88
CA ALA A 512 -26.67 -35.92 -45.58
C ALA A 512 -27.77 -37.01 -45.67
N LYS A 513 -27.40 -38.27 -45.42
CA LYS A 513 -28.36 -39.38 -45.30
C LYS A 513 -29.03 -39.37 -43.94
N GLU A 514 -28.27 -39.01 -42.92
CA GLU A 514 -28.77 -38.74 -41.59
C GLU A 514 -28.44 -37.30 -41.23
N ALA A 515 -29.26 -36.73 -40.36
CA ALA A 515 -29.07 -35.39 -39.83
C ALA A 515 -29.16 -35.42 -38.31
N LEU A 516 -28.39 -34.56 -37.67
CA LEU A 516 -28.37 -34.39 -36.23
C LEU A 516 -29.27 -33.21 -35.84
N ASP A 517 -30.20 -33.47 -34.93
CA ASP A 517 -30.99 -32.45 -34.24
C ASP A 517 -30.57 -32.42 -32.77
N ILE A 518 -30.34 -31.21 -32.24
CA ILE A 518 -29.94 -31.01 -30.84
C ILE A 518 -30.88 -30.04 -30.12
N LYS A 519 -31.14 -30.34 -28.85
CA LYS A 519 -31.95 -29.49 -27.96
C LYS A 519 -31.27 -29.41 -26.60
N PHE A 520 -30.84 -28.21 -26.22
CA PHE A 520 -30.32 -27.96 -24.88
C PHE A 520 -31.46 -27.57 -23.95
N ILE A 521 -31.56 -28.22 -22.80
CA ILE A 521 -32.61 -27.98 -21.80
C ILE A 521 -31.94 -27.63 -20.47
N SER A 522 -32.16 -26.41 -20.00
CA SER A 522 -31.64 -25.90 -18.73
C SER A 522 -32.50 -26.36 -17.56
N PHE A 523 -31.82 -26.87 -16.53
CA PHE A 523 -32.37 -27.08 -15.19
C PHE A 523 -31.75 -26.12 -14.17
N GLY A 524 -31.29 -24.97 -14.64
CA GLY A 524 -30.69 -23.93 -13.81
C GLY A 524 -29.18 -24.09 -13.64
N ASN A 525 -28.69 -25.08 -12.90
CA ASN A 525 -27.23 -25.24 -12.67
C ASN A 525 -26.48 -26.05 -13.74
N THR A 526 -27.20 -26.76 -14.61
CA THR A 526 -26.66 -27.67 -15.63
C THR A 526 -27.71 -27.82 -16.73
N CYS A 527 -27.24 -28.12 -17.95
CA CYS A 527 -28.12 -28.44 -19.06
C CYS A 527 -28.09 -29.93 -19.40
N VAL A 528 -29.21 -30.44 -19.92
CA VAL A 528 -29.27 -31.73 -20.62
C VAL A 528 -29.34 -31.42 -22.11
N GLU A 529 -28.41 -31.98 -22.89
CA GLU A 529 -28.49 -31.95 -24.35
C GLU A 529 -29.18 -33.22 -24.83
N LEU A 530 -30.30 -33.07 -25.53
CA LEU A 530 -30.94 -34.16 -26.25
C LEU A 530 -30.37 -34.24 -27.66
N ILE A 531 -29.81 -35.40 -27.99
CA ILE A 531 -29.21 -35.70 -29.29
C ILE A 531 -30.15 -36.65 -30.03
N TYR A 532 -30.55 -36.28 -31.23
CA TYR A 532 -31.42 -37.09 -32.07
C TYR A 532 -30.85 -37.22 -33.47
N PHE A 533 -30.58 -38.45 -33.90
CA PHE A 533 -30.17 -38.76 -35.27
C PHE A 533 -31.39 -39.20 -36.05
N ARG A 534 -31.70 -38.51 -37.14
CA ARG A 534 -32.82 -38.85 -38.01
C ARG A 534 -32.37 -39.13 -39.43
N ASP A 535 -33.10 -40.03 -40.09
CA ASP A 535 -32.98 -40.19 -41.53
C ASP A 535 -33.46 -38.89 -42.21
N ALA A 536 -32.54 -38.28 -42.96
CA ALA A 536 -32.75 -37.00 -43.63
C ALA A 536 -33.77 -37.09 -44.78
N SER A 537 -34.06 -38.31 -45.28
CA SER A 537 -35.03 -38.56 -46.35
C SER A 537 -36.48 -38.69 -45.85
N THR A 538 -36.68 -38.92 -44.56
CA THR A 538 -38.01 -39.03 -43.93
C THR A 538 -38.41 -37.73 -43.23
N GLN A 539 -39.61 -37.22 -43.53
CA GLN A 539 -40.20 -36.13 -42.76
C GLN A 539 -40.75 -36.65 -41.43
N ASN A 540 -40.33 -36.02 -40.32
CA ASN A 540 -40.79 -36.29 -38.95
C ASN A 540 -40.71 -37.78 -38.52
N PRO A 541 -39.54 -38.44 -38.60
CA PRO A 541 -39.38 -39.77 -38.03
C PRO A 541 -39.67 -39.71 -36.52
N HIS A 542 -40.37 -40.73 -36.01
CA HIS A 542 -40.67 -40.86 -34.57
C HIS A 542 -39.48 -41.44 -33.79
N ASN A 543 -38.61 -42.21 -34.46
CA ASN A 543 -37.52 -42.94 -33.84
C ASN A 543 -36.17 -42.53 -34.40
N SER A 544 -35.14 -42.59 -33.56
CA SER A 544 -33.75 -42.31 -33.91
C SER A 544 -33.22 -43.41 -34.82
N SER A 545 -32.30 -43.05 -35.72
CA SER A 545 -31.59 -44.03 -36.55
C SER A 545 -30.52 -44.80 -35.77
N VAL A 546 -30.21 -44.37 -34.54
CA VAL A 546 -29.36 -45.07 -33.58
C VAL A 546 -30.16 -45.70 -32.45
N ASP A 547 -29.68 -46.82 -31.93
CA ASP A 547 -30.35 -47.58 -30.88
C ASP A 547 -30.42 -46.85 -29.53
N ARG A 548 -31.40 -47.24 -28.70
CA ARG A 548 -31.59 -46.66 -27.36
C ARG A 548 -30.46 -47.03 -26.40
N ILE A 549 -30.15 -46.12 -25.47
CA ILE A 549 -29.24 -46.39 -24.37
C ILE A 549 -29.78 -47.55 -23.50
N PRO A 550 -28.96 -48.56 -23.17
CA PRO A 550 -29.39 -49.66 -22.30
C PRO A 550 -29.81 -49.20 -20.91
N SER A 551 -30.90 -49.76 -20.38
CA SER A 551 -31.51 -49.33 -19.11
C SER A 551 -30.78 -49.80 -17.84
N HIS A 552 -29.64 -50.48 -17.97
CA HIS A 552 -28.88 -51.00 -16.84
C HIS A 552 -27.51 -50.32 -16.70
N ILE A 553 -27.11 -50.07 -15.45
CA ILE A 553 -25.85 -49.38 -15.09
C ILE A 553 -24.57 -50.11 -15.57
N GLY A 554 -24.65 -51.40 -15.91
CA GLY A 554 -23.52 -52.20 -16.37
C GLY A 554 -23.02 -51.91 -17.79
N HIS A 555 -23.72 -51.06 -18.56
CA HIS A 555 -23.25 -50.61 -19.87
C HIS A 555 -22.52 -49.28 -19.72
N VAL A 556 -21.21 -49.28 -19.99
CA VAL A 556 -20.38 -48.07 -19.94
C VAL A 556 -20.41 -47.36 -21.31
N ASN A 557 -20.37 -46.03 -21.32
CA ASN A 557 -20.14 -45.13 -22.48
C ASN A 557 -21.32 -44.67 -23.36
N ALA A 558 -22.53 -44.49 -22.84
CA ALA A 558 -23.69 -44.07 -23.65
C ALA A 558 -24.18 -42.62 -23.45
N MET A 559 -23.53 -41.84 -22.58
CA MET A 559 -23.77 -40.41 -22.42
C MET A 559 -22.44 -39.69 -22.59
N HIS A 560 -22.47 -38.46 -23.07
CA HIS A 560 -21.27 -37.65 -23.09
C HIS A 560 -21.31 -36.58 -22.00
N LEU A 561 -20.13 -36.28 -21.45
CA LEU A 561 -19.95 -35.23 -20.46
C LEU A 561 -19.27 -34.03 -21.11
N SER A 562 -19.92 -32.88 -21.07
CA SER A 562 -19.38 -31.67 -21.65
C SER A 562 -18.79 -30.73 -20.60
N PHE A 563 -17.52 -30.37 -20.73
CA PHE A 563 -16.80 -29.47 -19.85
C PHE A 563 -16.74 -28.06 -20.42
N HIS A 564 -17.06 -27.07 -19.58
CA HIS A 564 -16.99 -25.67 -19.94
C HIS A 564 -15.53 -25.19 -19.80
N VAL A 565 -14.91 -24.81 -20.91
CA VAL A 565 -13.59 -24.18 -20.94
C VAL A 565 -13.76 -22.66 -20.81
N LYS A 566 -12.88 -21.97 -20.08
CA LYS A 566 -13.00 -20.52 -19.85
C LYS A 566 -12.87 -19.73 -21.16
N ASP A 567 -13.60 -18.63 -21.28
CA ASP A 567 -13.65 -17.76 -22.47
C ASP A 567 -12.28 -17.18 -22.90
N ASP A 568 -11.35 -17.00 -21.96
CA ASP A 568 -10.01 -16.44 -22.21
C ASP A 568 -8.97 -17.48 -22.67
N VAL A 569 -9.38 -18.74 -22.78
CA VAL A 569 -8.51 -19.86 -23.16
C VAL A 569 -8.67 -20.17 -24.65
N ASP A 570 -7.55 -20.32 -25.36
CA ASP A 570 -7.57 -20.81 -26.73
C ASP A 570 -7.95 -22.30 -26.74
N LEU A 571 -9.16 -22.58 -27.25
CA LEU A 571 -9.72 -23.92 -27.28
C LEU A 571 -8.91 -24.90 -28.15
N ASN A 572 -8.29 -24.42 -29.23
CA ASN A 572 -7.46 -25.25 -30.10
C ASN A 572 -6.17 -25.68 -29.39
N LEU A 573 -5.52 -24.73 -28.70
CA LEU A 573 -4.32 -24.99 -27.88
C LEU A 573 -4.65 -25.88 -26.68
N PHE A 574 -5.81 -25.69 -26.06
CA PHE A 574 -6.26 -26.52 -24.96
C PHE A 574 -6.44 -27.98 -25.37
N ALA A 575 -7.08 -28.26 -26.51
CA ALA A 575 -7.25 -29.61 -27.04
C ALA A 575 -5.90 -30.32 -27.24
N GLN A 576 -4.90 -29.63 -27.81
CA GLN A 576 -3.54 -30.17 -27.97
C GLN A 576 -2.88 -30.44 -26.60
N THR A 577 -2.95 -29.46 -25.70
CA THR A 577 -2.34 -29.53 -24.36
C THR A 577 -2.93 -30.68 -23.54
N LEU A 578 -4.24 -30.92 -23.66
CA LEU A 578 -4.94 -32.03 -23.02
C LEU A 578 -4.40 -33.39 -23.47
N GLU A 579 -4.29 -33.61 -24.78
CA GLU A 579 -3.72 -34.85 -25.32
C GLU A 579 -2.26 -35.05 -24.89
N GLU A 580 -1.44 -34.00 -24.95
CA GLU A 580 -0.03 -34.05 -24.56
C GLU A 580 0.15 -34.36 -23.06
N GLU A 581 -0.64 -33.73 -22.20
CA GLU A 581 -0.59 -33.95 -20.75
C GLU A 581 -1.06 -35.38 -20.38
N CYS A 582 -2.12 -35.87 -21.03
CA CYS A 582 -2.56 -37.26 -20.87
C CYS A 582 -1.51 -38.26 -21.35
N GLN A 583 -0.83 -37.98 -22.47
CA GLN A 583 0.26 -38.81 -22.98
C GLN A 583 1.46 -38.84 -22.04
N LYS A 584 1.87 -37.69 -21.47
CA LYS A 584 2.93 -37.62 -20.43
C LYS A 584 2.63 -38.51 -19.23
N ARG A 585 1.34 -38.66 -18.90
CA ARG A 585 0.86 -39.51 -17.79
C ARG A 585 0.56 -40.95 -18.19
N GLY A 586 0.84 -41.34 -19.44
CA GLY A 586 0.67 -42.71 -19.93
C GLY A 586 -0.75 -43.05 -20.42
N MET A 587 -1.68 -42.10 -20.44
CA MET A 587 -3.05 -42.28 -20.93
C MET A 587 -3.11 -42.10 -22.46
N LYS A 588 -2.66 -43.12 -23.20
CA LYS A 588 -2.47 -43.06 -24.66
C LYS A 588 -3.76 -43.16 -25.49
N ASN A 589 -4.87 -43.52 -24.86
CA ASN A 589 -6.17 -43.69 -25.51
C ASN A 589 -7.08 -42.45 -25.37
N VAL A 590 -6.62 -41.40 -24.70
CA VAL A 590 -7.26 -40.09 -24.74
C VAL A 590 -6.95 -39.44 -26.08
N VAL A 591 -7.98 -39.21 -26.88
CA VAL A 591 -7.86 -38.73 -28.27
C VAL A 591 -8.88 -37.63 -28.53
N CYS A 592 -8.43 -36.46 -28.96
CA CYS A 592 -9.29 -35.36 -29.39
C CYS A 592 -9.53 -35.44 -30.90
N ASN A 593 -10.78 -35.30 -31.35
CA ASN A 593 -11.11 -35.26 -32.77
C ASN A 593 -10.59 -33.96 -33.42
N ARG A 594 -10.53 -33.93 -34.76
CA ARG A 594 -10.25 -32.74 -35.58
C ARG A 594 -11.43 -32.47 -36.47
N VAL A 595 -11.64 -31.22 -36.87
CA VAL A 595 -12.78 -30.84 -37.73
C VAL A 595 -12.55 -31.14 -39.21
N ILE A 596 -11.33 -31.52 -39.58
CA ILE A 596 -10.97 -31.91 -40.96
C ILE A 596 -10.85 -33.41 -41.11
N ARG A 597 -11.00 -33.86 -42.36
CA ARG A 597 -10.84 -35.28 -42.71
C ARG A 597 -9.37 -35.69 -42.67
N VAL A 598 -9.11 -36.84 -42.05
CA VAL A 598 -7.80 -37.51 -42.00
C VAL A 598 -7.98 -39.00 -42.25
N LYS A 599 -6.93 -39.69 -42.71
CA LYS A 599 -6.96 -41.11 -43.09
C LYS A 599 -6.23 -42.03 -42.10
N SER A 600 -5.51 -41.45 -41.14
CA SER A 600 -4.82 -42.20 -40.08
C SER A 600 -4.63 -41.36 -38.82
N GLU A 601 -4.37 -42.03 -37.69
CA GLU A 601 -4.01 -41.39 -36.42
C GLU A 601 -2.71 -40.56 -36.53
N GLU A 602 -1.77 -40.98 -37.37
CA GLU A 602 -0.54 -40.23 -37.61
C GLU A 602 -0.80 -38.91 -38.36
N GLU A 603 -1.72 -38.93 -39.33
CA GLU A 603 -2.16 -37.74 -40.05
C GLU A 603 -2.90 -36.78 -39.11
N ARG A 604 -3.79 -37.28 -38.25
CA ARG A 604 -4.54 -36.50 -37.24
C ARG A 604 -3.61 -35.65 -36.35
N ARG A 605 -2.51 -36.24 -35.88
CA ARG A 605 -1.54 -35.56 -34.99
C ARG A 605 -0.76 -34.44 -35.68
N LYS A 606 -0.67 -34.46 -37.01
CA LYS A 606 0.10 -33.48 -37.81
C LYS A 606 -0.76 -32.33 -38.33
N VAL A 607 -2.07 -32.36 -38.08
CA VAL A 607 -3.01 -31.32 -38.50
C VAL A 607 -2.68 -29.98 -37.82
N ALA A 608 -2.84 -28.88 -38.56
CA ALA A 608 -2.62 -27.53 -38.04
C ALA A 608 -3.59 -27.19 -36.90
N LEU A 609 -3.11 -26.40 -35.93
CA LEU A 609 -3.80 -26.08 -34.68
C LEU A 609 -5.24 -25.58 -34.87
N LYS A 610 -5.49 -24.77 -35.91
CA LYS A 610 -6.81 -24.20 -36.22
C LYS A 610 -7.94 -25.23 -36.42
N TYR A 611 -7.61 -26.48 -36.70
CA TYR A 611 -8.60 -27.54 -36.93
C TYR A 611 -8.87 -28.41 -35.68
N ASN A 612 -8.36 -28.01 -34.51
CA ASN A 612 -8.55 -28.76 -33.27
C ASN A 612 -9.92 -28.57 -32.63
N SER A 613 -10.66 -27.53 -33.01
CA SER A 613 -12.02 -27.24 -32.51
C SER A 613 -12.93 -26.75 -33.64
N ASN A 614 -14.22 -27.00 -33.49
CA ASN A 614 -15.27 -26.51 -34.36
C ASN A 614 -15.83 -25.21 -33.77
N LYS A 615 -16.03 -24.19 -34.61
CA LYS A 615 -16.44 -22.84 -34.19
C LYS A 615 -17.58 -22.37 -35.07
N PHE A 616 -18.67 -21.96 -34.44
CA PHE A 616 -19.87 -21.44 -35.11
C PHE A 616 -19.74 -19.91 -35.28
N TRP A 617 -18.63 -19.47 -35.89
CA TRP A 617 -18.34 -18.11 -36.34
C TRP A 617 -17.07 -18.09 -37.20
N HIS A 618 -16.87 -17.05 -38.01
CA HIS A 618 -15.65 -16.88 -38.81
C HIS A 618 -14.50 -16.25 -38.01
N GLU A 619 -13.29 -16.82 -38.11
CA GLU A 619 -12.08 -16.25 -37.50
C GLU A 619 -11.43 -15.18 -38.40
N PRO A 620 -10.85 -14.10 -37.84
CA PRO A 620 -10.35 -12.95 -38.62
C PRO A 620 -9.19 -13.22 -39.58
N ASP A 621 -8.51 -14.36 -39.44
CA ASP A 621 -7.21 -14.64 -40.09
C ASP A 621 -7.28 -15.68 -41.23
N SER A 622 -8.47 -16.06 -41.70
CA SER A 622 -8.59 -16.92 -42.87
C SER A 622 -8.42 -16.10 -44.15
N SER A 623 -7.21 -16.08 -44.70
CA SER A 623 -6.87 -15.49 -46.00
C SER A 623 -7.47 -16.23 -47.21
N ASP A 624 -8.63 -16.88 -47.05
CA ASP A 624 -9.29 -17.65 -48.10
C ASP A 624 -10.53 -16.89 -48.60
N VAL A 625 -10.42 -16.48 -49.87
CA VAL A 625 -11.44 -16.11 -50.87
C VAL A 625 -12.90 -16.15 -50.41
N GLU A 626 -13.60 -15.01 -50.54
CA GLU A 626 -15.06 -14.82 -50.57
C GLU A 626 -15.88 -16.06 -50.20
N GLN A 627 -16.01 -16.34 -48.89
CA GLN A 627 -17.01 -17.28 -48.41
C GLN A 627 -18.35 -16.55 -48.24
N PRO A 628 -19.48 -17.17 -48.66
CA PRO A 628 -20.80 -16.60 -48.42
C PRO A 628 -21.04 -16.39 -46.92
N GLU A 629 -21.78 -15.34 -46.54
CA GLU A 629 -22.23 -15.14 -45.15
C GLU A 629 -22.98 -16.40 -44.69
N GLU A 630 -22.33 -17.22 -43.86
CA GLU A 630 -22.91 -18.43 -43.30
C GLU A 630 -23.70 -18.04 -42.06
N ASP A 631 -25.01 -18.30 -42.05
CA ASP A 631 -25.89 -18.02 -40.92
C ASP A 631 -25.76 -19.15 -39.89
N PHE A 632 -25.10 -18.86 -38.77
CA PHE A 632 -24.88 -19.81 -37.68
C PHE A 632 -26.07 -19.93 -36.71
N GLY A 633 -27.16 -19.19 -36.94
CA GLY A 633 -28.40 -19.28 -36.15
C GLY A 633 -28.19 -19.10 -34.64
N ASP A 634 -28.93 -19.87 -33.84
CA ASP A 634 -28.87 -19.80 -32.37
C ASP A 634 -27.55 -20.35 -31.77
N LEU A 635 -26.71 -20.99 -32.61
CA LEU A 635 -25.39 -21.49 -32.22
C LEU A 635 -24.27 -20.45 -32.42
N GLU A 636 -24.55 -19.24 -32.90
CA GLU A 636 -23.51 -18.22 -33.07
C GLU A 636 -22.75 -17.95 -31.75
N GLY A 637 -21.42 -18.16 -31.80
CA GLY A 637 -20.54 -18.05 -30.63
C GLY A 637 -20.32 -19.35 -29.86
N TRP A 638 -20.86 -20.47 -30.34
CA TRP A 638 -20.59 -21.80 -29.82
C TRP A 638 -19.29 -22.37 -30.38
N ALA A 639 -18.48 -22.97 -29.52
CA ALA A 639 -17.19 -23.55 -29.89
C ALA A 639 -17.02 -24.88 -29.15
N LEU A 640 -16.54 -25.92 -29.82
CA LEU A 640 -16.34 -27.21 -29.16
C LEU A 640 -15.27 -28.10 -29.80
N PHE A 641 -14.78 -29.08 -29.06
CA PHE A 641 -14.17 -30.29 -29.61
C PHE A 641 -14.59 -31.52 -28.80
N TYR A 642 -14.66 -32.66 -29.49
CA TYR A 642 -14.90 -33.96 -28.85
C TYR A 642 -13.60 -34.68 -28.56
N CYS A 643 -13.59 -35.39 -27.44
CA CYS A 643 -12.48 -36.19 -26.96
C CYS A 643 -12.98 -37.52 -26.42
N LYS A 644 -12.20 -38.59 -26.60
CA LYS A 644 -12.42 -39.85 -25.86
C LYS A 644 -11.67 -39.81 -24.54
N GLY A 645 -12.32 -40.22 -23.47
CA GLY A 645 -11.72 -40.39 -22.15
C GLY A 645 -10.81 -41.62 -22.06
N PRO A 646 -10.11 -41.79 -20.94
CA PRO A 646 -9.16 -42.89 -20.72
C PRO A 646 -9.81 -44.28 -20.62
N ASN A 647 -11.14 -44.42 -20.63
CA ASN A 647 -11.84 -45.70 -20.76
C ASN A 647 -12.83 -45.72 -21.95
N GLY A 648 -12.69 -44.77 -22.89
CA GLY A 648 -13.58 -44.63 -24.04
C GLY A 648 -14.88 -43.87 -23.73
N GLU A 649 -14.93 -43.12 -22.62
CA GLU A 649 -16.01 -42.20 -22.33
C GLU A 649 -16.10 -41.13 -23.41
N GLN A 650 -17.31 -40.66 -23.73
CA GLN A 650 -17.51 -39.55 -24.65
C GLN A 650 -17.39 -38.24 -23.87
N LEU A 651 -16.42 -37.40 -24.22
CA LEU A 651 -16.19 -36.11 -23.58
C LEU A 651 -16.30 -35.00 -24.62
N GLU A 652 -16.95 -33.90 -24.25
CA GLU A 652 -16.95 -32.66 -25.01
C GLU A 652 -16.27 -31.58 -24.19
N PHE A 653 -15.57 -30.66 -24.86
CA PHE A 653 -15.06 -29.44 -24.26
C PHE A 653 -15.54 -28.26 -25.10
N ASN A 654 -16.26 -27.33 -24.48
CA ASN A 654 -16.90 -26.24 -25.21
C ASN A 654 -16.67 -24.86 -24.57
N GLN A 655 -17.04 -23.84 -25.34
CA GLN A 655 -17.17 -22.45 -24.94
C GLN A 655 -18.50 -21.90 -25.46
N ALA A 656 -19.27 -21.27 -24.58
CA ALA A 656 -20.47 -20.53 -24.95
C ALA A 656 -20.16 -19.03 -24.93
N THR A 657 -19.91 -18.44 -26.09
CA THR A 657 -19.57 -17.02 -26.21
C THR A 657 -20.64 -16.26 -27.01
N ARG A 658 -20.51 -14.93 -27.15
CA ARG A 658 -21.37 -14.10 -28.02
C ARG A 658 -22.88 -14.33 -27.79
N THR A 659 -23.63 -14.66 -28.84
CA THR A 659 -25.09 -14.80 -28.86
C THR A 659 -25.55 -15.99 -28.02
N VAL A 660 -24.94 -17.17 -28.22
CA VAL A 660 -25.31 -18.39 -27.48
C VAL A 660 -25.10 -18.25 -25.96
N LYS A 661 -24.10 -17.48 -25.50
CA LYS A 661 -23.91 -17.18 -24.07
C LYS A 661 -25.15 -16.53 -23.44
N GLY A 662 -25.78 -15.61 -24.17
CA GLY A 662 -27.01 -14.95 -23.75
C GLY A 662 -28.19 -15.91 -23.63
N HIS A 663 -28.29 -16.91 -24.53
CA HIS A 663 -29.34 -17.93 -24.50
C HIS A 663 -29.24 -18.81 -23.25
N PHE A 664 -28.04 -19.29 -22.91
CA PHE A 664 -27.80 -20.07 -21.67
C PHE A 664 -28.13 -19.26 -20.41
N ALA A 665 -27.71 -18.00 -20.35
CA ALA A 665 -28.01 -17.13 -19.20
C ALA A 665 -29.51 -16.88 -19.03
N LYS A 666 -30.22 -16.57 -20.13
CA LYS A 666 -31.66 -16.33 -20.12
C LYS A 666 -32.44 -17.57 -19.68
N ALA A 667 -32.12 -18.74 -20.21
CA ALA A 667 -32.81 -19.98 -19.87
C ALA A 667 -32.55 -20.43 -18.42
N GLN A 668 -31.35 -20.17 -17.87
CA GLN A 668 -31.06 -20.37 -16.45
C GLN A 668 -31.91 -19.45 -15.56
N GLU A 669 -32.03 -18.17 -15.92
CA GLU A 669 -32.86 -17.21 -15.19
C GLU A 669 -34.35 -17.60 -15.24
N GLU A 670 -34.85 -17.93 -16.43
CA GLU A 670 -36.23 -18.36 -16.64
C GLU A 670 -36.58 -19.63 -15.86
N TYR A 671 -35.70 -20.65 -15.89
CA TYR A 671 -35.88 -21.85 -15.08
C TYR A 671 -35.93 -21.52 -13.58
N GLY A 672 -35.05 -20.61 -13.11
CA GLY A 672 -35.04 -20.14 -11.72
C GLY A 672 -36.33 -19.44 -11.31
N MET A 673 -36.90 -18.62 -12.19
CA MET A 673 -38.20 -17.95 -11.96
C MET A 673 -39.37 -18.95 -11.92
N LEU A 674 -39.43 -19.87 -12.89
CA LEU A 674 -40.54 -20.84 -13.01
C LEU A 674 -40.55 -21.86 -11.86
N ASN A 675 -39.37 -22.26 -11.38
CA ASN A 675 -39.24 -23.33 -10.38
C ASN A 675 -38.86 -22.82 -8.97
N ASN A 676 -38.83 -21.50 -8.76
CA ASN A 676 -38.45 -20.85 -7.51
C ASN A 676 -37.09 -21.36 -6.96
N ALA A 677 -36.15 -21.58 -7.87
CA ALA A 677 -34.86 -22.21 -7.60
C ALA A 677 -33.73 -21.20 -7.81
N SER A 678 -32.79 -21.15 -6.86
CA SER A 678 -31.68 -20.18 -6.86
C SER A 678 -30.37 -20.89 -7.17
N PHE A 679 -29.94 -20.84 -8.42
CA PHE A 679 -28.65 -21.40 -8.86
C PHE A 679 -27.62 -20.28 -8.99
N THR A 680 -26.95 -19.96 -7.89
CA THR A 680 -25.81 -19.04 -7.91
C THR A 680 -24.58 -19.75 -8.46
N VAL A 681 -24.28 -19.54 -9.74
CA VAL A 681 -22.92 -19.70 -10.25
C VAL A 681 -22.06 -18.60 -9.64
N LEU A 682 -20.94 -18.97 -9.01
CA LEU A 682 -19.90 -18.03 -8.59
C LEU A 682 -19.13 -17.54 -9.84
N GLU A 683 -19.80 -16.80 -10.71
CA GLU A 683 -19.15 -15.78 -11.55
C GLU A 683 -19.16 -14.46 -10.77
N PRO A 684 -18.18 -13.56 -10.97
CA PRO A 684 -17.92 -12.44 -10.07
C PRO A 684 -19.17 -11.55 -9.95
N LYS A 685 -19.92 -11.76 -8.86
CA LYS A 685 -21.10 -11.01 -8.43
C LYS A 685 -21.77 -10.17 -9.53
N SER A 686 -22.60 -10.82 -10.35
CA SER A 686 -23.82 -10.22 -10.88
C SER A 686 -24.91 -11.28 -10.79
N SER A 687 -26.04 -11.12 -10.12
CA SER A 687 -26.67 -9.95 -9.55
C SER A 687 -27.57 -10.45 -8.41
N GLN A 688 -27.25 -10.11 -7.16
CA GLN A 688 -28.32 -9.57 -6.32
C GLN A 688 -28.97 -8.51 -7.19
N GLN A 689 -30.30 -8.59 -7.38
CA GLN A 689 -31.11 -7.59 -8.10
C GLN A 689 -30.44 -6.25 -7.95
N SER A 690 -29.76 -5.82 -9.01
CA SER A 690 -28.76 -4.79 -8.84
C SER A 690 -29.54 -3.51 -8.60
N GLU A 691 -29.67 -3.15 -7.32
CA GLU A 691 -30.00 -1.80 -6.91
C GLU A 691 -28.97 -0.84 -7.55
N ARG A 692 -27.84 -1.38 -8.03
CA ARG A 692 -26.72 -0.68 -8.63
C ARG A 692 -26.76 -0.66 -10.17
N VAL A 693 -26.82 0.52 -10.77
CA VAL A 693 -26.55 0.75 -12.19
C VAL A 693 -25.05 0.93 -12.39
N TYR A 694 -24.38 -0.06 -12.99
CA TYR A 694 -22.93 -0.06 -13.16
C TYR A 694 -22.52 -0.31 -14.61
N ALA A 695 -21.61 0.49 -15.15
CA ALA A 695 -21.06 0.30 -16.48
C ALA A 695 -19.63 0.84 -16.57
N THR A 696 -18.73 0.12 -17.23
CA THR A 696 -17.36 0.61 -17.47
C THR A 696 -16.91 0.28 -18.89
N PHE A 697 -16.18 1.19 -19.53
CA PHE A 697 -15.59 0.97 -20.84
C PHE A 697 -14.26 1.74 -20.95
N SER A 698 -13.28 1.17 -21.64
CA SER A 698 -11.99 1.81 -21.90
C SER A 698 -11.52 1.58 -23.34
N SER A 699 -10.74 2.50 -23.88
CA SER A 699 -10.17 2.38 -25.22
C SER A 699 -8.83 3.12 -25.33
N PRO A 700 -7.82 2.56 -26.03
CA PRO A 700 -6.59 3.28 -26.37
C PRO A 700 -6.89 4.38 -27.38
N VAL A 701 -6.25 5.52 -27.20
CA VAL A 701 -6.41 6.74 -28.01
C VAL A 701 -5.06 7.16 -28.56
N ASN A 702 -4.95 7.31 -29.88
CA ASN A 702 -3.73 7.75 -30.55
C ASN A 702 -3.63 9.29 -30.55
N ALA A 703 -3.51 9.87 -29.36
CA ALA A 703 -3.36 11.30 -29.13
C ALA A 703 -2.48 11.55 -27.89
N SER A 704 -1.90 12.74 -27.78
CA SER A 704 -1.12 13.09 -26.59
C SER A 704 -1.99 13.09 -25.34
N TRP A 705 -1.41 12.79 -24.17
CA TRP A 705 -2.12 12.84 -22.88
C TRP A 705 -2.82 14.19 -22.68
N SER A 706 -2.15 15.30 -23.01
CA SER A 706 -2.72 16.66 -22.95
C SER A 706 -3.91 16.85 -23.89
N THR A 707 -3.86 16.28 -25.11
CA THR A 707 -4.98 16.37 -26.06
C THR A 707 -6.20 15.65 -25.50
N VAL A 708 -6.01 14.43 -24.99
CA VAL A 708 -7.08 13.63 -24.41
C VAL A 708 -7.67 14.28 -23.16
N TRP A 709 -6.82 14.85 -22.31
CA TRP A 709 -7.23 15.58 -21.11
C TRP A 709 -8.10 16.80 -21.45
N ASN A 710 -7.69 17.62 -22.41
CA ASN A 710 -8.45 18.79 -22.86
C ASN A 710 -9.81 18.40 -23.46
N VAL A 711 -9.91 17.27 -24.17
CA VAL A 711 -11.19 16.77 -24.69
C VAL A 711 -12.13 16.35 -23.56
N LEU A 712 -11.62 15.77 -22.47
CA LEU A 712 -12.43 15.43 -21.31
C LEU A 712 -12.88 16.67 -20.52
N LEU A 713 -12.06 17.73 -20.45
CA LEU A 713 -12.47 19.01 -19.88
C LEU A 713 -13.56 19.68 -20.75
N ASP A 714 -13.42 19.69 -22.08
CA ASP A 714 -14.48 20.20 -22.97
C ASP A 714 -15.78 19.40 -22.83
N LYS A 715 -15.70 18.10 -22.52
CA LYS A 715 -16.87 17.25 -22.26
C LYS A 715 -17.63 17.63 -20.97
N ILE A 716 -16.97 18.23 -19.97
CA ILE A 716 -17.64 18.78 -18.79
C ILE A 716 -18.48 19.99 -19.20
N GLU A 717 -17.90 20.89 -20.00
CA GLU A 717 -18.54 22.15 -20.41
C GLU A 717 -19.60 21.95 -21.49
N ASN A 718 -19.35 21.01 -22.40
CA ASN A 718 -20.15 20.77 -23.59
C ASN A 718 -20.56 19.29 -23.69
N PRO A 719 -21.28 18.73 -22.70
CA PRO A 719 -21.59 17.30 -22.63
C PRO A 719 -22.31 16.79 -23.87
N ARG A 720 -23.15 17.62 -24.51
CA ARG A 720 -23.89 17.29 -25.72
C ARG A 720 -23.01 16.95 -26.93
N ARG A 721 -21.77 17.45 -26.98
CA ARG A 721 -20.82 17.12 -28.07
C ARG A 721 -20.35 15.67 -28.02
N TYR A 722 -20.40 15.06 -26.83
CA TYR A 722 -19.81 13.75 -26.57
C TYR A 722 -20.85 12.72 -26.11
N ASN A 723 -21.96 13.17 -25.53
CA ASN A 723 -23.11 12.38 -25.14
C ASN A 723 -24.40 13.01 -25.72
N PRO A 724 -24.95 12.46 -26.82
CA PRO A 724 -26.17 12.98 -27.46
C PRO A 724 -27.41 12.99 -26.56
N GLU A 725 -27.43 12.15 -25.51
CA GLU A 725 -28.55 12.01 -24.58
C GLU A 725 -28.55 13.06 -23.46
N ALA A 726 -27.49 13.86 -23.34
CA ALA A 726 -27.39 14.97 -22.41
C ALA A 726 -28.26 16.16 -22.90
N GLN A 727 -29.47 16.27 -22.35
CA GLN A 727 -30.42 17.35 -22.68
C GLN A 727 -30.63 18.29 -21.48
N ASP A 728 -31.11 19.50 -21.76
CA ASP A 728 -31.51 20.49 -20.74
C ASP A 728 -30.47 20.74 -19.63
N TYR A 729 -29.18 20.64 -19.93
CA TYR A 729 -28.15 20.82 -18.90
C TYR A 729 -27.96 22.30 -18.53
N LYS A 730 -27.84 22.55 -17.23
CA LYS A 730 -27.63 23.85 -16.61
C LYS A 730 -26.55 23.71 -15.55
N ILE A 731 -25.50 24.52 -15.67
CA ILE A 731 -24.49 24.65 -14.62
C ILE A 731 -25.10 25.49 -13.50
N LEU A 732 -25.24 24.91 -12.31
CA LEU A 732 -25.86 25.55 -11.15
C LEU A 732 -24.84 26.36 -10.35
N GLU A 733 -23.68 25.76 -10.06
CA GLU A 733 -22.60 26.38 -9.27
C GLU A 733 -21.23 25.92 -9.79
N ARG A 734 -20.20 26.76 -9.62
CA ARG A 734 -18.82 26.45 -10.00
C ARG A 734 -17.86 26.93 -8.91
N HIS A 735 -16.97 26.05 -8.47
CA HIS A 735 -15.96 26.32 -7.45
C HIS A 735 -14.67 25.52 -7.72
N GLY A 736 -13.59 26.19 -8.12
CA GLY A 736 -12.29 25.57 -8.40
C GLY A 736 -12.37 24.42 -9.42
N ASN A 737 -11.76 23.28 -9.10
CA ASN A 737 -11.87 22.03 -9.88
C ASN A 737 -13.18 21.26 -9.60
N SER A 738 -14.27 21.97 -9.32
CA SER A 738 -15.59 21.38 -9.10
C SER A 738 -16.71 22.21 -9.74
N LEU A 739 -17.71 21.51 -10.27
CA LEU A 739 -18.90 22.11 -10.88
C LEU A 739 -20.14 21.31 -10.47
N LEU A 740 -21.18 22.01 -10.02
CA LEU A 740 -22.50 21.43 -9.80
C LEU A 740 -23.33 21.68 -11.06
N ARG A 741 -23.81 20.61 -11.69
CA ARG A 741 -24.59 20.64 -12.92
C ARG A 741 -25.90 19.89 -12.72
N GLU A 742 -26.99 20.52 -13.11
CA GLU A 742 -28.26 19.85 -13.33
C GLU A 742 -28.35 19.47 -14.81
N MET A 743 -28.78 18.26 -15.12
CA MET A 743 -29.03 17.85 -16.49
C MET A 743 -30.10 16.78 -16.57
N LYS A 744 -30.73 16.63 -17.73
CA LYS A 744 -31.55 15.46 -18.01
C LYS A 744 -30.72 14.42 -18.75
N VAL A 745 -30.66 13.23 -18.16
CA VAL A 745 -30.09 12.02 -18.79
C VAL A 745 -31.19 10.98 -18.80
N LEU A 746 -31.55 10.46 -19.97
CA LEU A 746 -32.57 9.42 -20.13
C LEU A 746 -33.91 9.76 -19.43
N ASN A 747 -34.37 11.02 -19.57
CA ASN A 747 -35.58 11.58 -18.93
C ASN A 747 -35.55 11.69 -17.39
N ILE A 748 -34.39 11.51 -16.76
CA ILE A 748 -34.21 11.72 -15.32
C ILE A 748 -33.44 13.02 -15.10
N THR A 749 -33.98 13.92 -14.28
CA THR A 749 -33.23 15.08 -13.81
C THR A 749 -32.19 14.62 -12.78
N VAL A 750 -30.92 14.78 -13.12
CA VAL A 750 -29.77 14.49 -12.27
C VAL A 750 -29.06 15.79 -11.95
N GLU A 751 -28.90 16.05 -10.65
CA GLU A 751 -27.93 17.01 -10.14
C GLU A 751 -26.64 16.24 -9.84
N GLU A 752 -25.51 16.69 -10.37
CA GLU A 752 -24.21 16.08 -10.17
C GLU A 752 -23.15 17.13 -9.84
N LYS A 753 -22.32 16.82 -8.85
CA LYS A 753 -21.09 17.52 -8.54
C LYS A 753 -19.93 16.85 -9.24
N ILE A 754 -19.46 17.47 -10.30
CA ILE A 754 -18.26 17.07 -11.04
C ILE A 754 -17.04 17.65 -10.32
N THR A 755 -15.98 16.86 -10.20
CA THR A 755 -14.66 17.23 -9.67
C THR A 755 -13.59 16.60 -10.55
N TRP A 756 -12.48 17.28 -10.82
CA TRP A 756 -11.40 16.69 -11.63
C TRP A 756 -10.02 16.91 -10.98
N ASN A 757 -9.13 15.95 -11.21
CA ASN A 757 -7.74 15.99 -10.75
C ASN A 757 -6.80 15.61 -11.89
N GLU A 758 -6.04 16.58 -12.37
CA GLU A 758 -5.10 16.41 -13.48
C GLU A 758 -3.90 15.54 -13.13
N GLN A 759 -3.47 15.52 -11.85
CA GLN A 759 -2.34 14.70 -11.42
C GLN A 759 -2.67 13.21 -11.44
N THR A 760 -3.90 12.84 -11.07
CA THR A 760 -4.40 11.46 -11.14
C THR A 760 -4.97 11.11 -12.51
N GLY A 761 -5.27 12.12 -13.34
CA GLY A 761 -5.90 11.94 -14.64
C GLY A 761 -7.37 11.54 -14.55
N GLU A 762 -8.08 11.92 -13.49
CA GLU A 762 -9.47 11.49 -13.21
C GLU A 762 -10.45 12.66 -13.15
N ILE A 763 -11.65 12.48 -13.72
CA ILE A 763 -12.80 13.37 -13.65
C ILE A 763 -13.97 12.60 -13.05
N LYS A 764 -14.37 12.98 -11.84
CA LYS A 764 -15.37 12.31 -11.01
C LYS A 764 -16.67 13.12 -10.97
N HIS A 765 -17.77 12.50 -11.35
CA HIS A 765 -19.13 13.01 -11.40
C HIS A 765 -19.94 12.38 -10.25
N THR A 766 -20.21 13.09 -9.15
CA THR A 766 -20.95 12.55 -8.00
C THR A 766 -22.38 13.05 -7.99
N LEU A 767 -23.37 12.16 -7.91
CA LEU A 767 -24.78 12.57 -7.80
C LEU A 767 -25.05 13.32 -6.50
N VAL A 768 -25.80 14.42 -6.58
CA VAL A 768 -26.22 15.26 -5.46
C VAL A 768 -27.73 15.41 -5.54
N ASN A 769 -28.46 15.25 -4.43
CA ASN A 769 -29.93 15.43 -4.36
C ASN A 769 -30.77 14.68 -5.41
N ASN A 770 -30.23 13.64 -6.06
CA ASN A 770 -30.97 12.92 -7.08
C ASN A 770 -32.13 12.13 -6.42
N PRO A 771 -33.34 12.14 -7.01
CA PRO A 771 -34.53 11.53 -6.41
C PRO A 771 -34.60 10.00 -6.52
N LEU A 772 -33.69 9.34 -7.25
CA LEU A 772 -33.75 7.91 -7.52
C LEU A 772 -32.45 7.15 -7.18
N PHE A 773 -31.28 7.78 -7.35
CA PHE A 773 -29.97 7.15 -7.26
C PHE A 773 -28.97 7.96 -6.41
N ILE A 774 -28.05 7.27 -5.76
CA ILE A 774 -26.84 7.81 -5.13
C ILE A 774 -25.62 7.19 -5.83
N GLY A 775 -24.49 7.87 -5.91
CA GLY A 775 -23.28 7.28 -6.50
C GLY A 775 -22.51 8.24 -7.39
N GLN A 776 -21.64 7.71 -8.24
CA GLN A 776 -20.69 8.50 -9.01
C GLN A 776 -20.36 7.89 -10.38
N ALA A 777 -19.80 8.70 -11.28
CA ALA A 777 -19.15 8.24 -12.50
C ALA A 777 -17.74 8.84 -12.60
N ILE A 778 -16.79 8.18 -13.24
CA ILE A 778 -15.37 8.57 -13.30
C ILE A 778 -14.88 8.40 -14.74
N ASN A 779 -14.48 9.49 -15.40
CA ASN A 779 -13.67 9.43 -16.62
C ASN A 779 -12.18 9.47 -16.21
N ALA A 780 -11.33 8.61 -16.77
CA ALA A 780 -9.89 8.64 -16.47
C ALA A 780 -9.01 8.56 -17.73
N VAL A 781 -7.82 9.13 -17.67
CA VAL A 781 -6.76 9.04 -18.69
C VAL A 781 -5.55 8.33 -18.09
N ILE A 782 -5.34 7.09 -18.49
CA ILE A 782 -4.30 6.20 -17.97
C ILE A 782 -3.08 6.28 -18.89
N ARG A 783 -1.90 6.55 -18.30
CA ARG A 783 -0.61 6.51 -19.01
C ARG A 783 -0.10 5.07 -19.10
N PRO A 784 0.59 4.69 -20.19
CA PRO A 784 1.20 3.37 -20.30
C PRO A 784 2.24 3.14 -19.20
N ALA A 785 2.38 1.89 -18.74
CA ALA A 785 3.29 1.51 -17.66
C ALA A 785 4.77 1.52 -18.06
N SER A 786 5.08 1.57 -19.36
CA SER A 786 6.43 1.63 -19.88
C SER A 786 6.85 3.08 -20.16
N ASN A 787 8.13 3.42 -19.98
CA ASN A 787 8.71 4.72 -20.39
C ASN A 787 8.83 4.85 -21.92
N ASN A 788 8.12 4.04 -22.70
CA ASN A 788 8.23 3.98 -24.15
C ASN A 788 7.28 5.02 -24.78
N SER A 789 7.83 6.01 -25.49
CA SER A 789 7.10 7.15 -26.04
C SER A 789 6.12 6.82 -27.18
N HIS A 790 5.95 5.55 -27.52
CA HIS A 790 5.12 5.06 -28.63
C HIS A 790 3.84 4.31 -28.19
N GLU A 791 3.63 4.05 -26.89
CA GLU A 791 2.39 3.41 -26.41
C GLU A 791 1.25 4.44 -26.26
N PRO A 792 0.04 4.15 -26.78
CA PRO A 792 -1.08 5.10 -26.74
C PRO A 792 -1.67 5.23 -25.32
N VAL A 793 -2.13 6.43 -24.97
CA VAL A 793 -2.86 6.67 -23.70
C VAL A 793 -4.24 5.99 -23.74
N VAL A 794 -4.73 5.54 -22.58
CA VAL A 794 -6.05 4.87 -22.49
C VAL A 794 -7.05 5.80 -21.82
N VAL A 795 -8.21 6.00 -22.46
CA VAL A 795 -9.37 6.65 -21.82
C VAL A 795 -10.28 5.59 -21.25
N SER A 796 -10.74 5.76 -20.01
CA SER A 796 -11.81 4.97 -19.41
C SER A 796 -12.97 5.84 -18.94
N TYR A 797 -14.16 5.26 -18.89
CA TYR A 797 -15.33 5.85 -18.23
C TYR A 797 -16.06 4.77 -17.45
N THR A 798 -16.25 4.99 -16.15
CA THR A 798 -16.91 4.08 -15.21
C THR A 798 -18.08 4.80 -14.55
N LEU A 799 -19.30 4.31 -14.71
CA LEU A 799 -20.50 4.79 -14.02
C LEU A 799 -20.92 3.77 -12.97
N ASP A 800 -21.24 4.27 -11.78
CA ASP A 800 -21.53 3.47 -10.59
C ASP A 800 -22.58 4.17 -9.71
N TRP A 801 -23.84 3.90 -9.98
CA TRP A 801 -24.99 4.46 -9.27
C TRP A 801 -25.73 3.35 -8.52
N GLU A 802 -26.35 3.66 -7.40
CA GLU A 802 -27.13 2.77 -6.54
C GLU A 802 -28.48 3.41 -6.24
N ALA A 803 -29.55 2.67 -6.43
CA ALA A 803 -30.92 3.10 -6.20
C ALA A 803 -31.18 3.18 -4.70
N TYR A 804 -31.57 4.35 -4.19
CA TYR A 804 -31.81 4.52 -2.76
C TYR A 804 -33.31 4.41 -2.38
N ASN A 805 -34.20 4.24 -3.36
CA ASN A 805 -35.63 4.01 -3.14
C ASN A 805 -36.24 3.02 -4.15
N GLU A 806 -37.50 2.62 -3.92
CA GLU A 806 -38.18 1.59 -4.72
C GLU A 806 -38.45 2.02 -6.18
N GLU A 807 -38.68 3.31 -6.42
CA GLU A 807 -38.82 3.86 -7.77
C GLU A 807 -37.48 3.81 -8.54
N GLY A 808 -36.38 4.15 -7.86
CA GLY A 808 -35.02 4.05 -8.39
C GLY A 808 -34.65 2.61 -8.73
N ARG A 809 -35.10 1.62 -7.94
CA ARG A 809 -34.88 0.19 -8.24
C ARG A 809 -35.59 -0.27 -9.51
N LYS A 810 -36.84 0.16 -9.72
CA LYS A 810 -37.59 -0.11 -10.96
C LYS A 810 -36.94 0.58 -12.16
N MET A 811 -36.45 1.80 -11.96
CA MET A 811 -35.75 2.56 -12.98
C MET A 811 -34.40 1.94 -13.35
N ALA A 812 -33.61 1.47 -12.37
CA ALA A 812 -32.29 0.84 -12.54
C ALA A 812 -32.33 -0.29 -13.57
N GLN A 813 -33.37 -1.13 -13.49
CA GLN A 813 -33.60 -2.27 -14.38
C GLN A 813 -33.88 -1.84 -15.82
N THR A 814 -34.55 -0.71 -16.01
CA THR A 814 -34.95 -0.21 -17.33
C THR A 814 -33.80 0.53 -18.04
N ILE A 815 -32.92 1.18 -17.28
CA ILE A 815 -31.87 2.06 -17.83
C ILE A 815 -30.49 1.40 -17.95
N GLN A 816 -30.25 0.24 -17.32
CA GLN A 816 -28.94 -0.41 -17.28
C GLN A 816 -28.35 -0.67 -18.68
N ALA A 817 -29.13 -1.21 -19.62
CA ALA A 817 -28.66 -1.48 -20.98
C ALA A 817 -28.34 -0.18 -21.76
N SER A 818 -29.20 0.83 -21.63
CA SER A 818 -29.00 2.15 -22.24
C SER A 818 -27.75 2.84 -21.69
N ILE A 819 -27.51 2.77 -20.38
CA ILE A 819 -26.33 3.35 -19.73
C ILE A 819 -25.05 2.64 -20.14
N THR A 820 -25.04 1.30 -20.25
CA THR A 820 -23.87 0.56 -20.76
C THR A 820 -23.49 1.02 -22.17
N GLN A 821 -24.49 1.18 -23.05
CA GLN A 821 -24.27 1.68 -24.41
C GLN A 821 -23.83 3.15 -24.43
N ALA A 822 -24.41 4.01 -23.58
CA ALA A 822 -24.05 5.41 -23.46
C ALA A 822 -22.61 5.62 -22.94
N VAL A 823 -22.18 4.83 -21.95
CA VAL A 823 -20.80 4.85 -21.43
C VAL A 823 -19.80 4.46 -22.53
N LYS A 824 -20.08 3.39 -23.26
CA LYS A 824 -19.27 2.95 -24.41
C LYS A 824 -19.19 4.03 -25.49
N GLN A 825 -20.32 4.60 -25.89
CA GLN A 825 -20.36 5.64 -26.93
C GLN A 825 -19.63 6.91 -26.49
N ALA A 826 -19.75 7.30 -25.22
CA ALA A 826 -19.08 8.48 -24.68
C ALA A 826 -17.55 8.35 -24.72
N VAL A 827 -16.99 7.15 -24.49
CA VAL A 827 -15.54 6.90 -24.62
C VAL A 827 -15.12 6.91 -26.08
N LEU A 828 -15.86 6.25 -26.97
CA LEU A 828 -15.55 6.23 -28.41
C LEU A 828 -15.61 7.63 -29.04
N ASN A 829 -16.60 8.46 -28.67
CA ASN A 829 -16.69 9.84 -29.12
C ASN A 829 -15.50 10.69 -28.60
N THR A 830 -15.11 10.50 -27.34
CA THR A 830 -13.94 11.16 -26.75
C THR A 830 -12.67 10.80 -27.53
N LYS A 831 -12.49 9.50 -27.85
CA LYS A 831 -11.39 9.01 -28.69
C LYS A 831 -11.37 9.67 -30.07
N THR A 832 -12.50 9.64 -30.79
CA THR A 832 -12.59 10.20 -32.15
C THR A 832 -12.23 11.68 -32.18
N VAL A 833 -12.73 12.48 -31.22
CA VAL A 833 -12.44 13.91 -31.15
C VAL A 833 -10.96 14.16 -30.83
N ALA A 834 -10.36 13.41 -29.89
CA ALA A 834 -8.96 13.56 -29.53
C ALA A 834 -8.00 13.20 -30.69
N GLU A 835 -8.31 12.15 -31.44
CA GLU A 835 -7.52 11.73 -32.61
C GLU A 835 -7.66 12.70 -33.79
N GLN A 836 -8.85 13.28 -34.00
CA GLN A 836 -9.08 14.30 -35.02
C GLN A 836 -8.34 15.62 -34.71
N GLN A 837 -8.32 16.04 -33.44
CA GLN A 837 -7.56 17.23 -33.02
C GLN A 837 -6.04 17.04 -33.15
N SER A 838 -5.56 15.80 -33.08
CA SER A 838 -4.14 15.47 -33.26
C SER A 838 -3.70 15.46 -34.74
N ASN A 839 -4.62 15.18 -35.67
CA ASN A 839 -4.34 15.14 -37.12
C ASN A 839 -4.53 16.47 -37.86
N GLY A 840 -5.04 17.51 -37.20
CA GLY A 840 -5.51 18.76 -37.82
C GLY A 840 -4.49 19.90 -37.96
N SER A 841 -3.18 19.66 -37.95
CA SER A 841 -2.17 20.73 -37.95
C SER A 841 -1.65 21.15 -39.33
N HIS A 842 -2.45 21.19 -40.41
CA HIS A 842 -2.04 21.83 -41.69
C HIS A 842 -3.21 22.54 -42.42
N THR A 843 -2.97 23.83 -42.74
CA THR A 843 -3.63 24.74 -43.72
C THR A 843 -4.62 25.84 -43.25
N ASN A 844 -4.09 27.07 -43.36
CA ASN A 844 -4.62 28.33 -43.93
C ASN A 844 -5.59 29.29 -43.21
N SER A 845 -5.25 30.56 -43.43
CA SER A 845 -5.74 31.82 -42.86
C SER A 845 -6.94 32.47 -43.57
N GLN A 846 -7.55 33.43 -42.86
CA GLN A 846 -8.39 34.58 -43.28
C GLN A 846 -9.89 34.36 -43.51
N ILE A 847 -10.73 34.87 -42.58
CA ILE A 847 -11.79 35.87 -42.82
C ILE A 847 -11.98 36.72 -41.54
N THR A 848 -12.09 38.04 -41.71
CA THR A 848 -12.23 39.13 -40.73
C THR A 848 -13.69 39.63 -40.53
N GLY A 849 -14.07 40.02 -39.29
CA GLY A 849 -15.10 41.02 -38.89
C GLY A 849 -16.59 40.59 -38.97
N ALA A 850 -17.53 40.92 -38.07
CA ALA A 850 -17.58 41.81 -36.90
C ALA A 850 -18.88 41.56 -36.05
N ILE A 851 -18.76 41.60 -34.70
CA ILE A 851 -19.69 42.13 -33.64
C ILE A 851 -21.12 41.50 -33.54
N ALA A 852 -21.73 41.09 -32.40
CA ALA A 852 -21.55 41.31 -30.95
C ALA A 852 -22.32 40.25 -30.11
N ASN A 853 -21.95 40.22 -28.83
CA ASN A 853 -22.70 39.77 -27.63
C ASN A 853 -22.67 38.29 -27.22
N GLY A 854 -22.03 38.07 -26.05
CA GLY A 854 -22.32 36.95 -25.16
C GLY A 854 -21.08 36.26 -24.61
N SER A 855 -20.47 36.85 -23.58
CA SER A 855 -19.70 36.18 -22.51
C SER A 855 -18.74 35.03 -22.91
N LYS A 856 -17.44 35.33 -22.99
CA LYS A 856 -16.37 34.33 -22.84
C LYS A 856 -15.75 34.45 -21.45
N PRO A 857 -15.80 33.40 -20.60
CA PRO A 857 -14.87 33.26 -19.49
C PRO A 857 -13.49 32.94 -20.03
N THR A 858 -12.52 33.64 -19.48
CA THR A 858 -11.08 33.58 -19.68
C THR A 858 -10.48 32.24 -19.24
N ALA A 859 -9.63 31.70 -20.11
CA ALA A 859 -8.49 30.79 -19.88
C ALA A 859 -8.49 29.88 -18.63
N GLU A 860 -8.50 28.57 -18.87
CA GLU A 860 -8.22 27.49 -17.93
C GLU A 860 -6.86 27.68 -17.22
N LYS A 861 -6.82 27.38 -15.92
CA LYS A 861 -5.62 27.40 -15.07
C LYS A 861 -5.39 25.98 -14.50
N PHE A 862 -4.20 25.42 -14.75
CA PHE A 862 -3.73 24.08 -14.35
C PHE A 862 -3.58 23.92 -12.81
N PRO A 863 -3.66 22.72 -12.22
CA PRO A 863 -3.31 22.49 -10.80
C PRO A 863 -1.83 22.80 -10.55
N GLY A 864 -1.56 23.71 -9.62
CA GLY A 864 -0.25 24.35 -9.41
C GLY A 864 -0.24 25.85 -9.73
N THR A 865 -1.16 26.33 -10.57
CA THR A 865 -1.22 27.75 -10.94
C THR A 865 -1.76 28.67 -9.85
N THR A 866 -2.60 28.18 -8.93
CA THR A 866 -3.18 28.99 -7.84
C THR A 866 -2.16 29.27 -6.74
N THR A 867 -1.37 28.27 -6.36
CA THR A 867 -0.27 28.42 -5.40
C THR A 867 0.87 29.26 -5.99
N ASP A 868 1.14 29.14 -7.29
CA ASP A 868 2.05 30.05 -7.99
C ASP A 868 1.47 31.47 -8.13
N LEU A 869 0.15 31.64 -8.30
CA LEU A 869 -0.52 32.93 -8.28
C LEU A 869 -0.33 33.66 -6.94
N VAL A 870 -0.41 32.92 -5.84
CA VAL A 870 -0.15 33.42 -4.47
C VAL A 870 1.31 33.86 -4.32
N LYS A 871 2.28 33.05 -4.76
CA LYS A 871 3.71 33.45 -4.76
C LYS A 871 3.94 34.70 -5.63
N CYS A 872 3.35 34.76 -6.81
CA CYS A 872 3.42 35.93 -7.69
C CYS A 872 2.80 37.17 -7.02
N LEU A 873 1.68 37.06 -6.30
CA LEU A 873 1.10 38.17 -5.54
C LEU A 873 2.03 38.63 -4.41
N PHE A 874 2.55 37.71 -3.57
CA PHE A 874 3.51 38.07 -2.53
C PHE A 874 4.74 38.75 -3.12
N SER A 875 5.21 38.31 -4.29
CA SER A 875 6.31 38.98 -4.99
C SER A 875 6.00 40.47 -5.32
N ARG A 876 4.74 40.81 -5.63
CA ARG A 876 4.30 42.21 -5.83
C ARG A 876 4.33 42.98 -4.51
N GLY A 877 3.85 42.36 -3.45
CA GLY A 877 3.87 42.92 -2.10
C GLY A 877 5.29 43.21 -1.62
N GLU A 878 6.21 42.27 -1.79
CA GLU A 878 7.61 42.42 -1.36
C GLU A 878 8.38 43.46 -2.19
N ALA A 879 7.98 43.69 -3.44
CA ALA A 879 8.55 44.72 -4.32
C ALA A 879 7.95 46.13 -4.12
N PHE A 880 6.93 46.28 -3.26
CA PHE A 880 6.11 47.49 -3.11
C PHE A 880 5.43 47.93 -4.43
N ASP A 881 5.04 46.97 -5.26
CA ASP A 881 4.35 47.21 -6.54
C ASP A 881 2.83 47.19 -6.31
N SER A 882 2.27 48.25 -5.72
CA SER A 882 0.83 48.32 -5.44
C SER A 882 -0.04 48.26 -6.69
N GLU A 883 0.46 48.81 -7.81
CA GLU A 883 -0.24 48.82 -9.12
C GLU A 883 -0.33 47.40 -9.69
N GLY A 884 0.77 46.66 -9.67
CA GLY A 884 0.77 45.24 -10.03
C GLY A 884 0.04 44.37 -9.02
N PHE A 885 0.06 44.71 -7.73
CA PHE A 885 -0.63 43.93 -6.68
C PHE A 885 -2.14 43.86 -6.92
N ILE A 886 -2.77 44.97 -7.32
CA ILE A 886 -4.22 45.00 -7.57
C ILE A 886 -4.65 44.30 -8.85
N THR A 887 -3.72 43.97 -9.77
CA THR A 887 -4.10 43.25 -11.01
C THR A 887 -4.51 41.80 -10.74
N PHE A 888 -4.08 41.26 -9.60
CA PHE A 888 -4.44 39.92 -9.16
C PHE A 888 -5.86 39.83 -8.60
N PHE A 889 -6.56 40.95 -8.37
CA PHE A 889 -7.90 40.95 -7.79
C PHE A 889 -9.00 41.07 -8.84
N THR A 890 -10.18 40.51 -8.57
CA THR A 890 -11.40 40.74 -9.37
C THR A 890 -11.85 42.20 -9.25
N ASP A 891 -12.82 42.62 -10.08
CA ASP A 891 -13.30 44.02 -10.07
C ASP A 891 -14.15 44.35 -8.84
N THR A 892 -14.67 43.33 -8.14
CA THR A 892 -15.39 43.43 -6.86
C THR A 892 -14.73 42.55 -5.78
N PRO A 893 -13.48 42.85 -5.38
CA PRO A 893 -12.74 42.02 -4.46
C PRO A 893 -13.11 42.30 -3.00
N VAL A 894 -12.84 41.35 -2.12
CA VAL A 894 -12.85 41.55 -0.66
C VAL A 894 -11.42 41.40 -0.14
N TYR A 895 -10.83 42.48 0.35
CA TYR A 895 -9.51 42.43 0.98
C TYR A 895 -9.58 42.95 2.40
N GLN A 896 -9.03 42.20 3.35
CA GLN A 896 -8.97 42.60 4.74
C GLN A 896 -7.65 42.20 5.39
N PHE A 897 -6.92 43.19 5.89
CA PHE A 897 -5.72 42.99 6.69
C PHE A 897 -6.07 43.05 8.18
N GLY A 898 -6.08 41.90 8.86
CA GLY A 898 -6.35 41.81 10.28
C GLY A 898 -7.68 42.50 10.63
N ASN A 899 -7.61 43.50 11.52
CA ASN A 899 -8.76 44.29 11.93
C ASN A 899 -8.90 45.64 11.19
N PHE A 900 -8.18 45.86 10.08
CA PHE A 900 -8.36 47.06 9.26
C PHE A 900 -9.70 47.02 8.51
N ASP A 901 -10.12 48.19 8.01
CA ASP A 901 -11.35 48.32 7.22
C ASP A 901 -11.31 47.39 5.99
N VAL A 902 -12.44 46.74 5.70
CA VAL A 902 -12.59 45.88 4.54
C VAL A 902 -12.55 46.73 3.27
N CYS A 903 -11.63 46.41 2.35
CA CYS A 903 -11.55 47.00 1.03
C CYS A 903 -12.43 46.21 0.06
N LEU A 904 -13.38 46.90 -0.59
CA LEU A 904 -14.37 46.28 -1.48
C LEU A 904 -14.16 46.61 -2.97
N ASP A 905 -13.09 47.35 -3.29
CA ASP A 905 -12.69 47.69 -4.65
C ASP A 905 -11.16 47.79 -4.76
N LYS A 906 -10.63 47.72 -5.99
CA LYS A 906 -9.17 47.77 -6.24
C LYS A 906 -8.52 49.07 -5.79
N ALA A 907 -9.22 50.20 -5.85
CA ALA A 907 -8.67 51.49 -5.45
C ALA A 907 -8.48 51.56 -3.92
N ALA A 908 -9.41 50.98 -3.16
CA ALA A 908 -9.31 50.81 -1.70
C ALA A 908 -8.15 49.87 -1.34
N ILE A 909 -8.01 48.73 -2.02
CA ILE A 909 -6.87 47.80 -1.83
C ILE A 909 -5.54 48.51 -2.07
N LYS A 910 -5.42 49.21 -3.21
CA LYS A 910 -4.21 49.96 -3.55
C LYS A 910 -3.88 50.99 -2.47
N LYS A 911 -4.87 51.78 -2.05
CA LYS A 911 -4.70 52.78 -0.99
C LYS A 911 -4.25 52.15 0.33
N SER A 912 -4.84 51.00 0.69
CA SER A 912 -4.43 50.24 1.88
C SER A 912 -2.99 49.74 1.77
N ALA A 913 -2.62 49.14 0.63
CA ALA A 913 -1.26 48.66 0.36
C ALA A 913 -0.24 49.80 0.37
N ASP A 914 -0.52 50.93 -0.29
CA ASP A 914 0.34 52.11 -0.29
C ASP A 914 0.52 52.69 1.11
N ALA A 915 -0.57 52.80 1.88
CA ALA A 915 -0.53 53.25 3.26
C ALA A 915 0.33 52.31 4.13
N PHE A 916 0.23 51.00 3.91
CA PHE A 916 1.04 50.01 4.62
C PHE A 916 2.52 50.10 4.21
N PHE A 917 2.84 50.10 2.91
CA PHE A 917 4.20 50.21 2.38
C PHE A 917 4.90 51.52 2.83
N SER A 918 4.14 52.60 3.03
CA SER A 918 4.69 53.85 3.56
C SER A 918 5.24 53.71 4.99
N GLN A 919 4.74 52.76 5.77
CA GLN A 919 5.07 52.56 7.19
C GLN A 919 6.21 51.57 7.42
N ILE A 920 6.57 50.76 6.41
CA ILE A 920 7.64 49.77 6.50
C ILE A 920 8.75 50.03 5.47
N SER A 921 9.94 49.55 5.77
CA SER A 921 11.11 49.59 4.88
C SER A 921 11.14 48.40 3.92
N ALA A 922 10.71 47.22 4.38
CA ALA A 922 10.58 46.01 3.59
C ALA A 922 9.70 44.96 4.31
N VAL A 923 9.21 43.97 3.57
CA VAL A 923 8.45 42.82 4.06
C VAL A 923 8.94 41.54 3.36
N TYR A 924 9.06 40.43 4.08
CA TYR A 924 9.39 39.10 3.53
C TYR A 924 8.44 38.04 4.09
N HIS A 925 7.84 37.24 3.22
CA HIS A 925 6.92 36.15 3.57
C HIS A 925 7.68 34.82 3.54
N GLU A 926 7.92 34.24 4.71
CA GLU A 926 8.46 32.88 4.83
C GLU A 926 7.31 31.87 4.90
N ILE A 927 6.84 31.45 3.73
CA ILE A 927 5.77 30.44 3.60
C ILE A 927 6.26 29.13 4.21
N LYS A 928 5.55 28.65 5.24
CA LYS A 928 5.84 27.39 5.92
C LYS A 928 5.08 26.26 5.29
N MET A 929 3.78 26.47 5.12
CA MET A 929 2.84 25.53 4.54
C MET A 929 1.83 26.29 3.69
N MET A 930 1.43 25.68 2.58
CA MET A 930 0.39 26.20 1.72
C MET A 930 -0.42 25.03 1.20
N TRP A 931 -1.74 25.14 1.28
CA TRP A 931 -2.64 24.10 0.79
C TRP A 931 -3.85 24.71 0.11
N GLU A 932 -4.38 23.97 -0.86
CA GLU A 932 -5.47 24.40 -1.74
C GLU A 932 -6.66 23.46 -1.56
N ILE A 933 -7.85 24.03 -1.36
CA ILE A 933 -9.12 23.31 -1.28
C ILE A 933 -10.09 24.02 -2.22
N ALA A 934 -10.37 23.40 -3.37
CA ALA A 934 -11.17 23.98 -4.45
C ALA A 934 -10.64 25.36 -4.90
N ASP A 935 -11.40 26.42 -4.71
CA ASP A 935 -11.07 27.82 -5.04
C ASP A 935 -10.46 28.59 -3.87
N VAL A 936 -10.13 27.92 -2.77
CA VAL A 936 -9.58 28.54 -1.56
C VAL A 936 -8.13 28.09 -1.34
N VAL A 937 -7.22 29.06 -1.13
CA VAL A 937 -5.83 28.78 -0.75
C VAL A 937 -5.60 29.28 0.67
N PHE A 938 -5.07 28.41 1.51
CA PHE A 938 -4.64 28.72 2.86
C PHE A 938 -3.12 28.76 2.90
N VAL A 939 -2.56 29.78 3.57
CA VAL A 939 -1.12 29.95 3.66
C VAL A 939 -0.74 30.22 5.11
N GLU A 940 0.07 29.36 5.70
CA GLU A 940 0.71 29.60 6.99
C GLU A 940 2.14 30.08 6.75
N MET A 941 2.50 31.20 7.36
CA MET A 941 3.80 31.82 7.16
C MET A 941 4.28 32.60 8.37
N ASP A 942 5.58 32.81 8.43
CA ASP A 942 6.16 33.85 9.28
C ASP A 942 6.49 35.05 8.40
N VAL A 943 5.95 36.23 8.73
CA VAL A 943 6.20 37.46 7.95
C VAL A 943 7.18 38.34 8.70
N THR A 944 8.28 38.68 8.03
CA THR A 944 9.35 39.53 8.58
C THR A 944 9.25 40.94 8.02
N TYR A 945 9.18 41.93 8.91
CA TYR A 945 9.08 43.35 8.58
C TYR A 945 10.33 44.09 9.02
N TRP A 946 10.88 44.91 8.12
CA TRP A 946 11.89 45.91 8.45
C TRP A 946 11.17 47.24 8.66
N ARG A 947 11.29 47.83 9.85
CA ARG A 947 10.65 49.10 10.19
C ARG A 947 11.48 50.29 9.67
N LYS A 948 10.88 51.48 9.66
CA LYS A 948 11.57 52.74 9.28
C LYS A 948 12.63 53.18 10.31
N ASP A 949 12.52 52.70 11.55
CA ASP A 949 13.51 52.95 12.61
C ASP A 949 14.73 52.01 12.53
N GLY A 950 14.75 51.08 11.58
CA GLY A 950 15.84 50.12 11.38
C GLY A 950 15.69 48.80 12.15
N SER A 951 14.68 48.66 13.02
CA SER A 951 14.40 47.41 13.72
C SER A 951 13.71 46.39 12.82
N VAL A 952 13.86 45.10 13.16
CA VAL A 952 13.27 43.97 12.43
C VAL A 952 12.37 43.18 13.36
N ILE A 953 11.22 42.72 12.85
CA ILE A 953 10.31 41.86 13.60
C ILE A 953 9.73 40.77 12.71
N THR A 954 9.51 39.59 13.26
CA THR A 954 8.86 38.46 12.58
C THR A 954 7.59 38.08 13.33
N LEU A 955 6.48 37.92 12.61
CA LEU A 955 5.17 37.64 13.17
C LEU A 955 4.52 36.45 12.46
N PRO A 956 3.87 35.52 13.18
CA PRO A 956 3.09 34.45 12.56
C PRO A 956 1.85 35.03 11.85
N CYS A 957 1.55 34.50 10.67
CA CYS A 957 0.45 34.94 9.83
C CYS A 957 -0.24 33.73 9.18
N CYS A 958 -1.56 33.82 9.05
CA CYS A 958 -2.34 32.91 8.23
C CYS A 958 -3.16 33.72 7.22
N ASP A 959 -3.03 33.41 5.93
CA ASP A 959 -3.80 34.05 4.88
C ASP A 959 -4.80 33.06 4.28
N ILE A 960 -5.99 33.57 3.94
CA ILE A 960 -7.02 32.85 3.20
C ILE A 960 -7.33 33.61 1.93
N PHE A 961 -7.04 33.00 0.79
CA PHE A 961 -7.37 33.48 -0.54
C PHE A 961 -8.60 32.75 -1.06
N ARG A 962 -9.53 33.45 -1.71
CA ARG A 962 -10.54 32.83 -2.58
C ARG A 962 -10.35 33.32 -3.99
N VAL A 963 -10.47 32.40 -4.94
CA VAL A 963 -10.05 32.58 -6.33
C VAL A 963 -11.27 32.49 -7.23
N GLU A 964 -11.42 33.48 -8.09
CA GLU A 964 -12.47 33.52 -9.10
C GLU A 964 -11.80 33.71 -10.47
N GLY A 965 -11.85 32.66 -11.29
CA GLY A 965 -11.11 32.59 -12.54
C GLY A 965 -9.61 32.62 -12.31
N ASP A 966 -8.92 33.62 -12.85
CA ASP A 966 -7.48 33.80 -12.74
C ASP A 966 -7.06 34.82 -11.68
N LYS A 967 -8.00 35.29 -10.84
CA LYS A 967 -7.83 36.39 -9.88
C LYS A 967 -8.37 36.03 -8.49
N PHE A 968 -7.94 36.77 -7.48
CA PHE A 968 -8.47 36.69 -6.12
C PHE A 968 -9.77 37.50 -6.01
N SER A 969 -10.86 36.82 -5.69
CA SER A 969 -12.12 37.44 -5.27
C SER A 969 -12.08 37.85 -3.80
N GLU A 970 -11.30 37.13 -2.97
CA GLU A 970 -11.08 37.49 -1.57
C GLU A 970 -9.64 37.23 -1.12
N LEU A 971 -9.09 38.12 -0.28
CA LEU A 971 -7.90 37.89 0.54
C LEU A 971 -8.16 38.37 1.97
N ARG A 972 -8.12 37.45 2.93
CA ARG A 972 -8.12 37.76 4.37
C ARG A 972 -6.79 37.38 4.99
N ILE A 973 -6.16 38.34 5.66
CA ILE A 973 -4.86 38.20 6.32
C ILE A 973 -5.11 38.19 7.83
N PHE A 974 -4.76 37.10 8.50
CA PHE A 974 -4.93 36.92 9.95
C PHE A 974 -3.56 37.00 10.64
N MET A 975 -3.29 38.14 11.27
CA MET A 975 -2.12 38.33 12.12
C MET A 975 -2.34 39.47 13.13
N ASP A 976 -1.62 39.44 14.25
CA ASP A 976 -1.45 40.62 15.10
C ASP A 976 -0.31 41.50 14.56
N VAL A 977 -0.67 42.49 13.75
CA VAL A 977 0.29 43.40 13.10
C VAL A 977 0.69 44.59 13.97
N ASN A 978 0.03 44.81 15.12
CA ASN A 978 0.28 45.97 15.98
C ASN A 978 1.77 46.15 16.36
N PRO A 979 2.54 45.08 16.64
CA PRO A 979 3.97 45.22 16.91
C PRO A 979 4.76 45.88 15.77
N VAL A 980 4.31 45.78 14.51
CA VAL A 980 4.97 46.45 13.37
C VAL A 980 4.94 47.97 13.53
N PHE A 981 3.83 48.53 14.01
CA PHE A 981 3.63 49.98 14.15
C PHE A 981 4.06 50.51 15.52
N ASN A 982 4.05 49.66 16.54
CA ASN A 982 4.48 50.01 17.89
C ASN A 982 5.58 49.06 18.40
N PRO A 983 6.87 49.47 18.32
CA PRO A 983 8.00 48.70 18.81
C PRO A 983 7.95 48.37 20.31
N SER A 984 7.10 49.02 21.10
CA SER A 984 6.97 48.75 22.54
C SER A 984 6.18 47.48 22.86
N ILE A 985 5.52 46.85 21.88
CA ILE A 985 4.75 45.62 22.08
C ILE A 985 5.72 44.42 22.02
N PRO A 986 5.88 43.64 23.10
CA PRO A 986 6.83 42.53 23.13
C PRO A 986 6.34 41.35 22.29
N VAL A 987 7.26 40.72 21.55
CA VAL A 987 7.00 39.48 20.79
C VAL A 987 8.03 38.43 21.20
N PRO A 988 7.61 37.23 21.66
CA PRO A 988 8.53 36.18 22.07
C PRO A 988 9.39 35.63 20.92
N ASP A 989 10.62 35.21 21.20
CA ASP A 989 11.50 34.52 20.24
C ASP A 989 10.95 33.16 19.76
N SER A 990 9.92 32.62 20.42
CA SER A 990 9.20 31.42 20.00
C SER A 990 8.00 31.72 19.09
N ALA A 991 7.66 32.98 18.83
CA ALA A 991 6.52 33.36 17.99
C ALA A 991 6.79 32.96 16.52
N SER A 992 6.12 31.89 16.08
CA SER A 992 6.15 31.34 14.73
C SER A 992 4.96 30.40 14.57
N VAL A 993 4.46 30.22 13.34
CA VAL A 993 3.48 29.16 13.03
C VAL A 993 4.11 27.75 13.09
N PHE A 994 5.44 27.66 13.18
CA PHE A 994 6.24 26.42 13.11
C PHE A 994 7.14 26.20 14.34
N THR A 995 6.64 26.53 15.53
CA THR A 995 7.28 26.18 16.81
C THR A 995 6.71 24.86 17.33
N ILE A 996 7.59 23.88 17.58
CA ILE A 996 7.26 22.58 18.18
C ILE A 996 7.54 22.56 19.69
N SER A 997 7.25 21.43 20.36
CA SER A 997 7.54 21.24 21.78
C SER A 997 9.00 21.60 22.12
N GLU A 998 9.21 22.09 23.35
CA GLU A 998 10.49 22.68 23.81
C GLU A 998 10.88 24.02 23.17
N GLY A 999 10.00 24.65 22.37
CA GLY A 999 10.24 25.97 21.77
C GLY A 999 11.20 25.96 20.59
N LYS A 1000 11.49 24.78 20.02
CA LYS A 1000 12.34 24.63 18.83
C LYS A 1000 11.56 25.03 17.58
N ARG A 1001 12.18 25.84 16.72
CA ARG A 1001 11.63 26.19 15.39
C ARG A 1001 12.08 25.16 14.36
N LEU A 1002 11.16 24.75 13.47
CA LEU A 1002 11.49 23.89 12.34
C LEU A 1002 12.26 24.65 11.25
N ALA A 1003 12.97 23.90 10.39
CA ALA A 1003 13.73 24.45 9.29
C ALA A 1003 12.84 25.24 8.31
N THR A 1004 13.33 26.37 7.82
CA THR A 1004 12.60 27.26 6.93
C THR A 1004 12.66 26.77 5.48
N PRO A 1005 11.52 26.63 4.77
CA PRO A 1005 11.51 26.19 3.38
C PRO A 1005 12.17 27.16 2.37
N ASN A 1006 12.37 28.43 2.73
CA ASN A 1006 12.89 29.49 1.87
C ASN A 1006 12.06 29.70 0.58
N THR A 1007 10.75 29.44 0.63
CA THR A 1007 9.90 29.36 -0.58
C THR A 1007 9.91 30.62 -1.43
N MET A 1008 9.81 31.81 -0.83
CA MET A 1008 9.81 33.06 -1.61
C MET A 1008 11.22 33.39 -2.15
N ARG A 1009 12.29 33.00 -1.46
CA ARG A 1009 13.66 33.12 -1.98
C ARG A 1009 13.87 32.25 -3.21
N LEU A 1010 13.44 30.99 -3.16
CA LEU A 1010 13.46 30.07 -4.31
C LEU A 1010 12.60 30.62 -5.46
N HIS A 1011 11.43 31.19 -5.17
CA HIS A 1011 10.58 31.82 -6.19
C HIS A 1011 11.32 32.95 -6.93
N PHE A 1012 12.00 33.87 -6.23
CA PHE A 1012 12.79 34.92 -6.91
C PHE A 1012 14.03 34.38 -7.64
N ALA A 1013 14.60 33.27 -7.17
CA ALA A 1013 15.78 32.65 -7.77
C ALA A 1013 15.45 31.81 -9.01
N GLU A 1014 14.28 31.18 -9.07
CA GLU A 1014 13.97 30.12 -10.07
C GLU A 1014 12.79 30.48 -10.97
N HIS A 1015 11.82 31.27 -10.49
CA HIS A 1015 10.59 31.52 -11.25
C HIS A 1015 10.83 32.55 -12.37
N PRO A 1016 10.55 32.21 -13.65
CA PRO A 1016 10.89 33.07 -14.79
C PRO A 1016 10.30 34.49 -14.71
N GLU A 1017 9.02 34.62 -14.31
CA GLU A 1017 8.37 35.93 -14.15
C GLU A 1017 9.06 36.77 -13.06
N ALA A 1018 9.46 36.13 -11.94
CA ALA A 1018 10.09 36.83 -10.83
C ALA A 1018 11.48 37.34 -11.23
N GLN A 1019 12.27 36.50 -11.92
CA GLN A 1019 13.57 36.89 -12.47
C GLN A 1019 13.45 38.06 -13.48
N GLU A 1020 12.45 38.01 -14.37
CA GLU A 1020 12.21 39.08 -15.35
C GLU A 1020 11.80 40.39 -14.68
N ARG A 1021 10.96 40.33 -13.64
CA ARG A 1021 10.55 41.50 -12.86
C ARG A 1021 11.72 42.14 -12.11
N VAL A 1022 12.60 41.32 -11.53
CA VAL A 1022 13.84 41.80 -10.89
C VAL A 1022 14.69 42.56 -11.91
N LYS A 1023 14.87 42.01 -13.12
CA LYS A 1023 15.59 42.69 -14.22
C LYS A 1023 14.94 44.02 -14.61
N ASN A 1024 13.61 44.11 -14.54
CA ASN A 1024 12.83 45.31 -14.86
C ASN A 1024 12.66 46.29 -13.68
N GLY A 1025 13.43 46.14 -12.60
CA GLY A 1025 13.47 47.10 -11.49
C GLY A 1025 12.47 46.85 -10.35
N PHE A 1026 11.73 45.75 -10.39
CA PHE A 1026 10.79 45.33 -9.34
C PHE A 1026 11.42 44.29 -8.40
N ALA A 1027 12.67 44.52 -7.99
CA ALA A 1027 13.32 43.67 -6.99
C ALA A 1027 12.63 43.79 -5.61
N PRO A 1028 12.58 42.71 -4.82
CA PRO A 1028 11.99 42.76 -3.49
C PRO A 1028 12.74 43.75 -2.58
N LYS A 1029 12.03 44.59 -1.83
CA LYS A 1029 12.64 45.67 -1.01
C LYS A 1029 13.54 45.14 0.10
N TRP A 1030 13.32 43.91 0.57
CA TRP A 1030 14.16 43.30 1.59
C TRP A 1030 15.56 42.97 1.07
N SER A 1031 15.75 42.73 -0.22
CA SER A 1031 17.10 42.54 -0.79
C SER A 1031 17.91 43.84 -0.86
N ILE A 1032 17.22 44.99 -0.79
CA ILE A 1032 17.81 46.33 -0.82
C ILE A 1032 18.01 46.89 0.59
N THR A 1033 17.03 46.67 1.48
CA THR A 1033 16.91 47.36 2.77
C THR A 1033 17.27 46.48 3.97
N GLY A 1034 17.24 45.14 3.81
CA GLY A 1034 17.77 44.19 4.78
C GLY A 1034 19.29 44.03 4.68
N PRO A 1035 19.92 43.06 5.39
CA PRO A 1035 21.31 42.70 5.10
C PRO A 1035 21.44 42.47 3.60
N LYS A 1036 22.38 43.18 2.95
CA LYS A 1036 22.58 43.14 1.49
C LYS A 1036 22.85 41.70 1.06
N TRP A 1037 21.79 41.03 0.65
CA TRP A 1037 21.87 39.72 0.07
C TRP A 1037 22.24 39.92 -1.40
N PRO A 1038 23.35 39.35 -1.88
CA PRO A 1038 23.55 39.28 -3.31
C PRO A 1038 22.35 38.53 -3.89
N VAL A 1039 21.72 39.07 -4.95
CA VAL A 1039 20.71 38.31 -5.72
C VAL A 1039 21.33 37.06 -6.35
N ASP A 1040 22.65 36.90 -6.23
CA ASP A 1040 23.37 35.67 -6.47
C ASP A 1040 23.82 35.04 -5.13
N SER A 1041 23.08 34.02 -4.66
CA SER A 1041 23.46 32.93 -3.72
C SER A 1041 22.78 32.94 -2.32
N PRO A 1042 22.58 31.79 -1.64
CA PRO A 1042 21.58 30.74 -1.94
C PRO A 1042 20.65 30.33 -0.76
N SER A 1043 19.53 29.68 -1.07
CA SER A 1043 18.52 29.08 -0.16
C SER A 1043 18.76 27.59 0.07
N ALA A 1044 18.93 27.13 1.33
CA ALA A 1044 19.44 25.78 1.75
C ALA A 1044 20.85 25.44 1.22
N ASP A 1045 21.12 25.94 0.04
CA ASP A 1045 22.32 25.96 -0.75
C ASP A 1045 23.43 26.84 -0.16
N GLU A 1046 23.31 27.61 0.93
CA GLU A 1046 24.45 28.42 1.38
C GLU A 1046 25.51 27.61 2.12
N LYS A 1047 25.10 26.62 2.93
CA LYS A 1047 26.03 25.62 3.49
C LYS A 1047 26.50 24.65 2.42
N SER A 1048 25.58 24.18 1.57
CA SER A 1048 25.86 23.26 0.48
C SER A 1048 26.77 23.91 -0.58
N ALA A 1049 26.50 25.14 -1.03
CA ALA A 1049 27.36 25.90 -1.94
C ALA A 1049 28.61 26.45 -1.26
N ALA A 1050 28.64 26.76 0.04
CA ALA A 1050 29.91 27.07 0.72
C ALA A 1050 30.82 25.83 0.80
N GLN A 1051 30.25 24.64 1.01
CA GLN A 1051 30.97 23.37 0.94
C GLN A 1051 31.37 23.01 -0.49
N LEU A 1052 30.49 23.22 -1.49
CA LEU A 1052 30.75 22.98 -2.91
C LEU A 1052 31.81 23.97 -3.43
N LYS A 1053 31.74 25.23 -3.00
CA LYS A 1053 32.74 26.27 -3.25
C LYS A 1053 34.05 25.96 -2.54
N ALA A 1054 34.04 25.46 -1.31
CA ALA A 1054 35.27 25.01 -0.64
C ALA A 1054 35.93 23.84 -1.38
N VAL A 1055 35.17 22.86 -1.89
CA VAL A 1055 35.68 21.76 -2.72
C VAL A 1055 36.17 22.27 -4.09
N GLY A 1056 35.46 23.20 -4.71
CA GLY A 1056 35.87 23.84 -5.97
C GLY A 1056 37.13 24.71 -5.83
N GLU A 1057 37.23 25.50 -4.76
CA GLU A 1057 38.41 26.30 -4.43
C GLU A 1057 39.60 25.43 -4.01
N LEU A 1058 39.35 24.31 -3.34
CA LEU A 1058 40.35 23.27 -3.07
C LEU A 1058 40.89 22.68 -4.39
N ALA A 1059 40.03 22.31 -5.34
CA ALA A 1059 40.45 21.82 -6.65
C ALA A 1059 41.28 22.86 -7.42
N GLN A 1060 40.86 24.14 -7.40
CA GLN A 1060 41.63 25.23 -8.00
C GLN A 1060 42.98 25.44 -7.32
N ALA A 1061 43.04 25.36 -5.98
CA ALA A 1061 44.29 25.47 -5.23
C ALA A 1061 45.24 24.31 -5.53
N VAL A 1062 44.72 23.09 -5.73
CA VAL A 1062 45.51 21.94 -6.19
C VAL A 1062 46.05 22.18 -7.60
N THR A 1063 45.23 22.63 -8.55
CA THR A 1063 45.68 22.98 -9.92
C THR A 1063 46.72 24.10 -9.90
N ALA A 1064 46.55 25.11 -9.04
CA ALA A 1064 47.49 26.22 -8.87
C ALA A 1064 48.72 25.87 -8.01
N GLN A 1065 48.75 24.67 -7.40
CA GLN A 1065 49.78 24.21 -6.46
C GLN A 1065 49.98 25.12 -5.24
N ASP A 1066 48.91 25.77 -4.76
CA ASP A 1066 48.92 26.59 -3.55
C ASP A 1066 48.68 25.72 -2.30
N TRP A 1067 49.77 25.14 -1.81
CA TRP A 1067 49.73 24.13 -0.76
C TRP A 1067 49.27 24.62 0.61
N GLU A 1068 49.56 25.87 0.97
CA GLU A 1068 49.04 26.44 2.23
C GLU A 1068 47.52 26.61 2.15
N LYS A 1069 47.02 27.03 0.99
CA LYS A 1069 45.59 27.17 0.77
C LYS A 1069 44.89 25.80 0.74
N VAL A 1070 45.50 24.78 0.11
CA VAL A 1070 45.00 23.39 0.16
C VAL A 1070 44.83 22.91 1.60
N LYS A 1071 45.85 23.08 2.47
CA LYS A 1071 45.75 22.68 3.89
C LYS A 1071 44.61 23.38 4.63
N SER A 1072 44.33 24.65 4.29
CA SER A 1072 43.29 25.42 4.97
C SER A 1072 41.88 24.84 4.82
N TYR A 1073 41.62 24.10 3.72
CA TYR A 1073 40.33 23.45 3.47
C TYR A 1073 40.22 22.01 4.01
N LEU A 1074 41.29 21.48 4.59
CA LEU A 1074 41.28 20.14 5.19
C LEU A 1074 41.15 20.24 6.71
N THR A 1075 40.51 19.24 7.33
CA THR A 1075 40.56 19.09 8.79
C THR A 1075 41.89 18.48 9.22
N ASP A 1076 42.26 18.68 10.49
CA ASP A 1076 43.53 18.17 11.04
C ASP A 1076 43.59 16.62 11.01
N ASP A 1077 42.41 15.98 11.07
CA ASP A 1077 42.19 14.52 11.04
C ASP A 1077 41.85 13.96 9.65
N ILE A 1078 42.07 14.72 8.56
CA ILE A 1078 41.70 14.32 7.19
C ILE A 1078 42.17 12.90 6.82
N PHE A 1079 41.24 12.10 6.30
CA PHE A 1079 41.48 10.84 5.61
C PHE A 1079 41.49 11.06 4.10
N TYR A 1080 42.61 10.78 3.41
CA TYR A 1080 42.70 10.85 1.94
C TYR A 1080 43.12 9.51 1.32
N LYS A 1081 42.42 9.06 0.28
CA LYS A 1081 42.73 7.80 -0.42
C LYS A 1081 42.40 7.85 -1.90
N VAL A 1082 43.31 7.35 -2.75
CA VAL A 1082 43.11 7.21 -4.20
C VAL A 1082 43.07 5.73 -4.58
N GLY A 1083 41.94 5.27 -5.13
CA GLY A 1083 41.72 3.90 -5.57
C GLY A 1083 42.05 2.87 -4.47
N SER A 1084 42.84 1.86 -4.83
CA SER A 1084 43.37 0.85 -3.91
C SER A 1084 44.69 1.22 -3.25
N GLY A 1085 45.21 2.44 -3.46
CA GLY A 1085 46.49 2.90 -2.89
C GLY A 1085 46.48 3.07 -1.37
N GLU A 1086 47.67 3.28 -0.79
CA GLU A 1086 47.84 3.52 0.65
C GLU A 1086 47.13 4.80 1.11
N VAL A 1087 46.58 4.77 2.33
CA VAL A 1087 45.86 5.91 2.90
C VAL A 1087 46.83 6.97 3.42
N VAL A 1088 46.49 8.24 3.22
CA VAL A 1088 47.24 9.38 3.72
C VAL A 1088 46.42 10.10 4.79
N TYR A 1089 47.01 10.34 5.95
CA TYR A 1089 46.36 11.02 7.08
C TYR A 1089 47.03 12.35 7.39
N GLY A 1090 46.20 13.36 7.64
CA GLY A 1090 46.63 14.69 8.07
C GLY A 1090 46.99 15.63 6.92
N PRO A 1091 46.75 16.94 7.07
CA PRO A 1091 46.75 17.90 5.94
C PRO A 1091 48.13 18.10 5.30
N GLN A 1092 49.21 18.07 6.09
CA GLN A 1092 50.58 18.20 5.56
C GLN A 1092 50.97 16.98 4.71
N ALA A 1093 50.61 15.77 5.13
CA ALA A 1093 50.94 14.56 4.39
C ALA A 1093 50.19 14.48 3.05
N VAL A 1094 48.95 15.00 2.99
CA VAL A 1094 48.16 15.11 1.75
C VAL A 1094 48.82 16.07 0.77
N VAL A 1095 49.30 17.22 1.23
CA VAL A 1095 50.07 18.17 0.40
C VAL A 1095 51.37 17.56 -0.10
N ASP A 1096 52.13 16.90 0.77
CA ASP A 1096 53.40 16.27 0.39
C ASP A 1096 53.17 15.18 -0.67
N PHE A 1097 52.03 14.48 -0.59
CA PHE A 1097 51.60 13.53 -1.60
C PHE A 1097 51.35 14.21 -2.96
N PHE A 1098 50.57 15.30 -3.01
CA PHE A 1098 50.32 16.04 -4.26
C PHE A 1098 51.59 16.65 -4.85
N ALA A 1099 52.40 17.31 -4.04
CA ALA A 1099 53.66 17.94 -4.48
C ALA A 1099 54.65 16.91 -5.04
N ARG A 1100 54.76 15.73 -4.40
CA ARG A 1100 55.57 14.62 -4.93
C ARG A 1100 55.01 14.13 -6.26
N THR A 1101 53.70 13.87 -6.33
CA THR A 1101 53.03 13.30 -7.52
C THR A 1101 53.15 14.22 -8.73
N PHE A 1102 52.94 15.53 -8.56
CA PHE A 1102 53.02 16.50 -9.65
C PHE A 1102 54.46 16.77 -10.10
N ARG A 1103 55.45 16.55 -9.22
CA ARG A 1103 56.86 16.67 -9.58
C ARG A 1103 57.40 15.44 -10.32
N THR A 1104 56.93 14.24 -9.99
CA THR A 1104 57.54 12.99 -10.47
C THR A 1104 56.68 12.18 -11.44
N THR A 1105 55.37 12.41 -11.50
CA THR A 1105 54.45 11.49 -12.17
C THR A 1105 53.60 12.19 -13.21
N ALA A 1106 52.65 13.03 -12.77
CA ALA A 1106 51.69 13.65 -13.68
C ALA A 1106 51.17 14.97 -13.11
N ILE A 1107 51.06 16.00 -13.95
CA ILE A 1107 50.57 17.32 -13.57
C ILE A 1107 49.09 17.40 -13.92
N PHE A 1108 48.25 17.59 -12.92
CA PHE A 1108 46.84 17.88 -13.11
C PHE A 1108 46.67 19.30 -13.66
N TYR A 1109 46.01 19.45 -14.82
CA TYR A 1109 45.83 20.78 -15.43
C TYR A 1109 44.36 21.16 -15.63
N SER A 1110 43.45 20.19 -15.75
CA SER A 1110 42.01 20.47 -15.85
C SER A 1110 41.18 19.22 -15.61
N HIS A 1111 39.87 19.37 -15.48
CA HIS A 1111 38.91 18.29 -15.41
C HIS A 1111 37.60 18.70 -16.08
N ASP A 1112 36.86 17.73 -16.61
CA ASP A 1112 35.51 17.93 -17.13
C ASP A 1112 34.52 17.27 -16.17
N VAL A 1113 33.76 18.07 -15.42
CA VAL A 1113 32.74 17.56 -14.50
C VAL A 1113 31.51 17.11 -15.30
N ARG A 1114 31.09 15.86 -15.10
CA ARG A 1114 29.89 15.30 -15.72
C ARG A 1114 28.67 15.52 -14.86
N LYS A 1115 28.79 15.23 -13.57
CA LYS A 1115 27.70 15.40 -12.62
C LYS A 1115 28.21 15.57 -11.20
N VAL A 1116 27.49 16.37 -10.44
CA VAL A 1116 27.70 16.59 -9.01
C VAL A 1116 26.44 16.19 -8.29
N TRP A 1117 26.59 15.40 -7.22
CA TRP A 1117 25.52 15.11 -6.29
C TRP A 1117 25.89 15.68 -4.93
N GLN A 1118 24.90 16.29 -4.28
CA GLN A 1118 25.09 16.95 -3.01
C GLN A 1118 23.98 16.56 -2.05
N GLU A 1119 24.41 15.97 -0.93
CA GLU A 1119 23.60 15.66 0.24
C GLU A 1119 24.12 16.48 1.43
N PRO A 1120 23.38 16.61 2.55
CA PRO A 1120 23.90 17.31 3.72
C PRO A 1120 25.27 16.75 4.15
N ASP A 1121 26.30 17.59 4.12
CA ASP A 1121 27.70 17.29 4.47
C ASP A 1121 28.45 16.27 3.58
N ILE A 1122 27.91 15.88 2.42
CA ILE A 1122 28.57 14.94 1.49
C ILE A 1122 28.46 15.46 0.05
N ILE A 1123 29.61 15.54 -0.64
CA ILE A 1123 29.70 15.96 -2.04
C ILE A 1123 30.34 14.84 -2.86
N THR A 1124 29.65 14.39 -3.89
CA THR A 1124 30.18 13.41 -4.86
C THR A 1124 30.29 14.05 -6.24
N ILE A 1125 31.44 13.91 -6.88
CA ILE A 1125 31.73 14.50 -8.19
C ILE A 1125 32.15 13.39 -9.15
N GLU A 1126 31.36 13.15 -10.20
CA GLU A 1126 31.77 12.34 -11.35
C GLU A 1126 32.40 13.26 -12.42
N MET A 1127 33.64 12.96 -12.81
CA MET A 1127 34.40 13.78 -13.74
C MET A 1127 35.43 12.99 -14.57
N ASP A 1128 35.89 13.59 -15.66
CA ASP A 1128 37.07 13.17 -16.41
C ASP A 1128 38.25 14.09 -16.07
N ALA A 1129 39.21 13.59 -15.28
CA ALA A 1129 40.38 14.34 -14.84
C ALA A 1129 41.52 14.26 -15.87
N LYS A 1130 42.12 15.41 -16.22
CA LYS A 1130 43.12 15.53 -17.28
C LYS A 1130 44.50 15.86 -16.72
N TYR A 1131 45.47 15.05 -17.12
CA TYR A 1131 46.84 15.11 -16.65
C TYR A 1131 47.84 15.17 -17.81
N GLU A 1132 48.93 15.92 -17.64
CA GLU A 1132 50.12 15.82 -18.48
C GLU A 1132 51.17 15.01 -17.72
N MET A 1133 51.58 13.88 -18.28
CA MET A 1133 52.62 13.04 -17.67
C MET A 1133 53.97 13.78 -17.70
N VAL A 1134 54.64 13.90 -16.55
CA VAL A 1134 55.84 14.75 -16.40
C VAL A 1134 56.97 14.31 -17.33
N HIS A 1135 57.19 12.99 -17.44
CA HIS A 1135 58.29 12.43 -18.23
C HIS A 1135 57.98 12.31 -19.72
N SER A 1136 56.79 11.81 -20.08
CA SER A 1136 56.45 11.53 -21.50
C SER A 1136 55.77 12.70 -22.20
N LYS A 1137 55.32 13.73 -21.46
CA LYS A 1137 54.53 14.86 -21.97
C LYS A 1137 53.21 14.47 -22.64
N LYS A 1138 52.79 13.22 -22.46
CA LYS A 1138 51.53 12.69 -22.95
C LYS A 1138 50.37 13.22 -22.11
N HIS A 1139 49.31 13.63 -22.79
CA HIS A 1139 48.07 14.05 -22.14
C HIS A 1139 47.18 12.83 -21.95
N VAL A 1140 46.70 12.65 -20.72
CA VAL A 1140 45.89 11.49 -20.31
C VAL A 1140 44.62 12.00 -19.64
N THR A 1141 43.49 11.40 -19.99
CA THR A 1141 42.19 11.69 -19.38
C THR A 1141 41.73 10.44 -18.64
N ILE A 1142 41.36 10.60 -17.37
CA ILE A 1142 40.99 9.51 -16.48
C ILE A 1142 39.59 9.81 -15.94
N ALA A 1143 38.65 8.94 -16.25
CA ALA A 1143 37.34 8.97 -15.62
C ALA A 1143 37.48 8.63 -14.14
N CYS A 1144 36.98 9.50 -13.27
CA CYS A 1144 37.03 9.30 -11.84
C CYS A 1144 35.80 9.86 -11.12
N CYS A 1145 35.53 9.29 -9.95
CA CYS A 1145 34.50 9.76 -9.05
C CYS A 1145 35.14 10.10 -7.70
N ASP A 1146 35.01 11.36 -7.30
CA ASP A 1146 35.53 11.84 -6.02
C ASP A 1146 34.38 11.96 -5.02
N VAL A 1147 34.61 11.50 -3.80
CA VAL A 1147 33.67 11.63 -2.67
C VAL A 1147 34.34 12.41 -1.56
N TYR A 1148 33.76 13.57 -1.23
CA TYR A 1148 34.16 14.46 -0.16
C TYR A 1148 33.12 14.42 0.96
N ARG A 1149 33.53 14.08 2.18
CA ARG A 1149 32.69 14.27 3.38
C ARG A 1149 33.18 15.48 4.16
N MET A 1150 32.24 16.36 4.47
CA MET A 1150 32.48 17.70 4.98
C MET A 1150 32.17 17.77 6.47
N ARG A 1151 33.00 18.51 7.23
CA ARG A 1151 32.70 18.91 8.61
C ARG A 1151 32.77 20.43 8.66
N GLY A 1152 31.61 21.08 8.66
CA GLY A 1152 31.54 22.50 8.32
C GLY A 1152 32.00 22.72 6.87
N ASN A 1153 32.87 23.70 6.62
CA ASN A 1153 33.39 23.99 5.26
C ASN A 1153 34.76 23.34 4.97
N LYS A 1154 35.17 22.36 5.78
CA LYS A 1154 36.43 21.63 5.60
C LYS A 1154 36.17 20.18 5.26
N VAL A 1155 37.02 19.61 4.42
CA VAL A 1155 36.99 18.20 4.05
C VAL A 1155 37.61 17.39 5.19
N SER A 1156 36.86 16.43 5.73
CA SER A 1156 37.35 15.48 6.74
C SER A 1156 37.63 14.10 6.17
N GLU A 1157 37.04 13.76 5.04
CA GLU A 1157 37.35 12.54 4.28
C GLU A 1157 37.26 12.82 2.79
N TRP A 1158 38.29 12.42 2.03
CA TRP A 1158 38.33 12.54 0.57
C TRP A 1158 38.80 11.23 -0.06
N ARG A 1159 37.92 10.61 -0.84
CA ARG A 1159 38.22 9.41 -1.62
C ARG A 1159 38.12 9.69 -3.10
N VAL A 1160 39.13 9.25 -3.85
CA VAL A 1160 39.18 9.35 -5.31
C VAL A 1160 39.08 7.95 -5.88
N TYR A 1161 38.02 7.66 -6.62
CA TYR A 1161 37.85 6.41 -7.35
C TYR A 1161 38.22 6.63 -8.81
N ALA A 1162 39.44 6.28 -9.19
CA ALA A 1162 39.98 6.48 -10.54
C ALA A 1162 40.65 5.21 -11.04
N ASP A 1163 40.56 4.94 -12.35
CA ASP A 1163 41.41 3.93 -12.99
C ASP A 1163 42.82 4.52 -13.18
N MET A 1164 43.76 4.02 -12.38
CA MET A 1164 45.15 4.50 -12.37
C MET A 1164 46.03 3.80 -13.40
N SER A 1165 45.51 2.82 -14.15
CA SER A 1165 46.25 2.14 -15.22
C SER A 1165 46.87 3.09 -16.26
N PRO A 1166 46.28 4.25 -16.61
CA PRO A 1166 46.87 5.18 -17.56
C PRO A 1166 48.11 5.93 -17.04
N TRP A 1167 48.39 5.89 -15.73
CA TRP A 1167 49.62 6.46 -15.15
C TRP A 1167 50.83 5.52 -15.28
N GLN A 1168 50.60 4.25 -15.60
CA GLN A 1168 51.63 3.24 -15.74
C GLN A 1168 52.12 3.07 -17.19
N SER A 1169 51.56 3.82 -18.16
CA SER A 1169 51.87 3.72 -19.60
C SER A 1169 52.82 4.78 -20.14
#